data_AF-A0A1T3NRQ8-F1
#
_entry.id   AF-A0A1T3NRQ8-F1
#
_cell.length_a   1.000
_cell.length_b   1.000
_cell.length_c   1.000
_cell.angle_alpha   90.00
_cell.angle_beta   90.00
_cell.angle_gamma   90.00
#
_symmetry.space_group_name_H-M   'P 1'
#
loop_
_entity.id
_entity.type
_entity.pdbx_description
1 polymer ?
#
loop_
_entity_poly.entity_id
_entity_poly.type
_entity_poly.pdbx_seq_one_letter_code
_entity_poly.pdbx_strand_id
1 'polypeptide(L)'
;MATTMPVPVLDRLIRQVREGGAQEVFPPVVTDGPAETLAPDGALGGVRDAEQVAALLAEDRFAPFRRAMERLDAWSVRAAAGIDADLLAPGVLDPVASALFAPTLGAIFTACHHSPARVAERLADLRVTQLLGALDLFLVRMATDLDAAHRPRDPRLAGPVVELRAHGAETHNGGLRVLRLAFAGGGALAYKPRPANGEALFLADGTTGDDRQPAQSGGLFERINALPEAAGPVRLPTLATWTGSGPGARGYSWHEWIEPPAERGPVRVDGSTTMTGTVLTPEQARRFWHRVGNLAATCTAFGVSDLIGGNVLAGARPHRAHDEPMLYPVDLECYFTGSTGLRATGLLGPAPSPTEEAADDDFEYPPGLEDTADWRALEGGALVWRRAADGTLRLLPMDRPPTRTVVPSAVADTEGGFGRAPHLLSMLRGMFDAWTLLCRHREAVRREVEPRAREAYIRIVPRPTADYARAIDARLRGTTAERHPDGEPFSVDEKAQLSRWDVPYYFCAAVPPEGDPAGPGAPLLALAPAPEPFLAKPVPFAESPEAEVPEFPSAGLHRYADPTLAALGPALRDAVVGVIEQLPDSRTLVDPALGVALRWSEGGTDGRVDFDWPRAGRRIGYEWAGGTLRIHLAKLDTPGEAS
;
A
#
# COMPACT_ATOMS: atom_id res chain seq x y z
N MET A 1 23.14 48.58 -4.35
CA MET A 1 22.07 47.62 -4.00
C MET A 1 22.69 46.61 -3.04
N ALA A 2 22.27 46.63 -1.78
CA ALA A 2 22.77 45.67 -0.79
C ALA A 2 22.24 44.28 -1.15
N THR A 3 23.13 43.39 -1.55
CA THR A 3 22.87 41.95 -1.63
C THR A 3 22.59 41.48 -0.20
N THR A 4 21.32 41.31 0.14
CA THR A 4 20.90 40.59 1.33
C THR A 4 21.55 39.21 1.28
N MET A 5 22.49 38.94 2.19
CA MET A 5 23.02 37.60 2.42
C MET A 5 21.83 36.65 2.62
N PRO A 6 21.79 35.50 1.94
CA PRO A 6 20.70 34.54 2.13
C PRO A 6 20.65 34.13 3.60
N VAL A 7 19.45 34.16 4.18
CA VAL A 7 19.22 33.69 5.55
C VAL A 7 19.63 32.21 5.62
N PRO A 8 20.52 31.83 6.56
CA PRO A 8 20.94 30.43 6.73
C PRO A 8 19.75 29.49 6.80
N VAL A 9 19.84 28.32 6.14
CA VAL A 9 18.73 27.36 6.04
C VAL A 9 18.17 26.96 7.41
N LEU A 10 19.02 26.89 8.43
CA LEU A 10 18.63 26.55 9.79
C LEU A 10 17.73 27.62 10.42
N ASP A 11 18.04 28.90 10.21
CA ASP A 11 17.20 30.01 10.69
C ASP A 11 15.84 30.01 9.98
N ARG A 12 15.80 29.61 8.70
CA ARG A 12 14.54 29.43 7.97
C ARG A 12 13.71 28.28 8.54
N LEU A 13 14.34 27.16 8.90
CA LEU A 13 13.68 26.01 9.54
C LEU A 13 13.13 26.40 10.93
N ILE A 14 13.91 27.09 11.76
CA ILE A 14 13.46 27.56 13.08
C ILE A 14 12.29 28.54 12.96
N ARG A 15 12.29 29.39 11.93
CA ARG A 15 11.13 30.24 11.62
C ARG A 15 9.90 29.41 11.22
N GLN A 16 10.06 28.35 10.43
CA GLN A 16 8.96 27.43 10.12
C GLN A 16 8.42 26.72 11.37
N VAL A 17 9.28 26.33 12.32
CA VAL A 17 8.82 25.82 13.63
C VAL A 17 8.01 26.89 14.36
N ARG A 18 8.49 28.13 14.41
CA ARG A 18 7.76 29.23 15.06
C ARG A 18 6.38 29.45 14.45
N GLU A 19 6.25 29.31 13.14
CA GLU A 19 5.02 29.46 12.37
C GLU A 19 4.13 28.20 12.38
N GLY A 20 4.61 27.08 12.94
CA GLY A 20 3.90 25.80 12.97
C GLY A 20 3.95 24.99 11.67
N GLY A 21 4.86 25.34 10.75
CA GLY A 21 4.98 24.74 9.41
C GLY A 21 5.95 23.57 9.28
N ALA A 22 6.83 23.32 10.27
CA ALA A 22 7.89 22.30 10.18
C ALA A 22 7.51 20.92 10.76
N GLN A 23 6.22 20.60 10.84
CA GLN A 23 5.74 19.46 11.63
C GLN A 23 6.20 18.09 11.10
N GLU A 24 6.36 17.94 9.79
CA GLU A 24 6.76 16.66 9.21
C GLU A 24 8.25 16.34 9.38
N VAL A 25 9.09 17.35 9.66
CA VAL A 25 10.54 17.19 9.84
C VAL A 25 10.88 16.67 11.23
N PHE A 26 10.11 17.07 12.24
CA PHE A 26 10.38 16.75 13.63
C PHE A 26 9.43 15.67 14.14
N PRO A 27 9.83 14.93 15.19
CA PRO A 27 8.92 14.06 15.92
C PRO A 27 7.61 14.78 16.31
N PRO A 28 6.47 14.07 16.37
CA PRO A 28 5.20 14.68 16.75
C PRO A 28 5.19 15.05 18.24
N VAL A 29 4.39 16.06 18.60
CA VAL A 29 4.04 16.33 20.00
C VAL A 29 2.86 15.44 20.38
N VAL A 30 2.97 14.73 21.50
CA VAL A 30 1.98 13.72 21.90
C VAL A 30 1.54 13.85 23.36
N THR A 31 0.35 13.34 23.62
CA THR A 31 -0.27 13.11 24.93
C THR A 31 -0.80 11.68 25.04
N ASP A 32 -1.32 11.30 26.20
CA ASP A 32 -1.97 10.00 26.37
C ASP A 32 -3.26 9.93 25.52
N GLY A 33 -3.34 8.89 24.69
CA GLY A 33 -4.48 8.58 23.84
C GLY A 33 -5.32 7.40 24.36
N PRO A 34 -6.39 7.05 23.65
CA PRO A 34 -7.22 5.89 23.99
C PRO A 34 -6.44 4.57 23.82
N ALA A 35 -6.88 3.50 24.50
CA ALA A 35 -6.31 2.15 24.37
C ALA A 35 -4.77 2.11 24.46
N GLU A 36 -4.20 2.85 25.42
CA GLU A 36 -2.75 2.91 25.66
C GLU A 36 -1.93 3.40 24.45
N THR A 37 -2.50 4.27 23.62
CA THR A 37 -1.80 4.88 22.48
C THR A 37 -1.28 6.29 22.80
N LEU A 38 -0.48 6.87 21.88
CA LEU A 38 0.00 8.24 21.95
C LEU A 38 -0.74 9.13 20.94
N ALA A 39 -1.60 10.02 21.45
CA ALA A 39 -2.40 10.91 20.62
C ALA A 39 -1.63 12.20 20.28
N PRO A 40 -1.81 12.77 19.07
CA PRO A 40 -1.23 14.08 18.74
C PRO A 40 -1.72 15.18 19.69
N ASP A 41 -0.79 15.95 20.26
CA ASP A 41 -1.04 17.11 21.15
C ASP A 41 -0.61 18.42 20.46
N GLY A 42 -1.22 18.65 19.30
CA GLY A 42 -0.92 19.79 18.45
C GLY A 42 0.46 19.74 17.79
N ALA A 43 0.82 20.87 17.18
CA ALA A 43 2.07 21.07 16.46
C ALA A 43 3.18 21.62 17.36
N LEU A 44 4.44 21.41 16.96
CA LEU A 44 5.51 22.33 17.37
C LEU A 44 5.19 23.71 16.79
N GLY A 45 5.13 24.73 17.65
CA GLY A 45 4.63 26.05 17.26
C GLY A 45 4.98 27.16 18.24
N GLY A 46 5.17 28.38 17.73
CA GLY A 46 5.43 29.56 18.54
C GLY A 46 6.89 29.76 18.95
N VAL A 47 7.15 30.87 19.63
CA VAL A 47 8.52 31.35 19.94
C VAL A 47 9.27 30.38 20.83
N ARG A 48 8.62 29.87 21.89
CA ARG A 48 9.25 29.01 22.90
C ARG A 48 9.66 27.64 22.33
N ASP A 49 8.84 27.04 21.47
CA ASP A 49 9.18 25.77 20.81
C ASP A 49 10.35 25.97 19.85
N ALA A 50 10.31 27.06 19.07
CA ALA A 50 11.39 27.41 18.15
C ALA A 50 12.73 27.63 18.86
N GLU A 51 12.73 28.29 20.03
CA GLU A 51 13.94 28.48 20.85
C GLU A 51 14.49 27.16 21.40
N GLN A 52 13.62 26.25 21.87
CA GLN A 52 14.03 24.93 22.36
C GLN A 52 14.60 24.06 21.24
N VAL A 53 13.95 24.05 20.06
CA VAL A 53 14.46 23.33 18.89
C VAL A 53 15.79 23.94 18.42
N ALA A 54 15.93 25.27 18.42
CA ALA A 54 17.17 25.94 18.06
C ALA A 54 18.32 25.57 19.02
N ALA A 55 18.06 25.56 20.33
CA ALA A 55 19.04 25.16 21.32
C ALA A 55 19.48 23.70 21.15
N LEU A 56 18.53 22.78 20.90
CA LEU A 56 18.83 21.37 20.63
C LEU A 56 19.68 21.22 19.36
N LEU A 57 19.29 21.88 18.26
CA LEU A 57 20.01 21.82 17.00
C LEU A 57 21.38 22.50 17.05
N ALA A 58 21.69 23.30 18.07
CA ALA A 58 23.01 23.89 18.29
C ALA A 58 24.02 22.90 18.92
N GLU A 59 23.54 21.81 19.53
CA GLU A 59 24.42 20.80 20.13
C GLU A 59 25.31 20.10 19.09
N ASP A 60 26.51 19.67 19.50
CA ASP A 60 27.49 19.04 18.60
C ASP A 60 26.98 17.77 17.94
N ARG A 61 26.16 16.98 18.66
CA ARG A 61 25.56 15.75 18.11
C ARG A 61 24.64 15.99 16.91
N PHE A 62 24.13 17.20 16.73
CA PHE A 62 23.30 17.60 15.58
C PHE A 62 24.12 18.21 14.42
N ALA A 63 25.45 18.21 14.49
CA ALA A 63 26.30 18.64 13.37
C ALA A 63 26.02 17.88 12.05
N PRO A 64 25.73 16.55 12.04
CA PRO A 64 25.32 15.87 10.82
C PRO A 64 24.01 16.41 10.22
N PHE A 65 23.01 16.71 11.06
CA PHE A 65 21.74 17.30 10.61
C PHE A 65 21.94 18.68 9.98
N ARG A 66 22.74 19.55 10.61
CA ARG A 66 23.04 20.88 10.05
C ARG A 66 23.72 20.80 8.69
N ARG A 67 24.74 19.94 8.54
CA ARG A 67 25.42 19.69 7.26
C ARG A 67 24.47 19.12 6.20
N ALA A 68 23.56 18.23 6.59
CA ALA A 68 22.54 17.69 5.68
C ALA A 68 21.65 18.81 5.13
N MET A 69 21.13 19.69 6.00
CA MET A 69 20.31 20.83 5.59
C MET A 69 21.03 21.75 4.60
N GLU A 70 22.30 22.07 4.86
CA GLU A 70 23.12 22.92 3.95
C GLU A 70 23.31 22.26 2.57
N ARG A 71 23.57 20.95 2.54
CA ARG A 71 23.71 20.19 1.28
C ARG A 71 22.40 20.16 0.48
N LEU A 72 21.27 19.97 1.16
CA LEU A 72 19.94 19.98 0.54
C LEU A 72 19.61 21.37 0.02
N ASP A 73 19.84 22.44 0.79
CA ASP A 73 19.62 23.82 0.36
C ASP A 73 20.44 24.16 -0.89
N ALA A 74 21.74 23.84 -0.85
CA ALA A 74 22.62 24.06 -1.99
C ALA A 74 22.19 23.28 -3.24
N TRP A 75 21.70 22.05 -3.08
CA TRP A 75 21.14 21.28 -4.20
C TRP A 75 19.85 21.91 -4.72
N SER A 76 18.91 22.27 -3.84
CA SER A 76 17.62 22.85 -4.19
C SER A 76 17.77 24.14 -4.98
N VAL A 77 18.70 25.03 -4.60
CA VAL A 77 19.00 26.25 -5.36
C VAL A 77 19.49 25.92 -6.78
N ARG A 78 20.37 24.92 -6.92
CA ARG A 78 20.89 24.52 -8.24
C ARG A 78 19.81 23.86 -9.10
N ALA A 79 19.04 22.94 -8.53
CA ALA A 79 17.99 22.21 -9.22
C ALA A 79 16.87 23.15 -9.68
N ALA A 80 16.42 24.07 -8.80
CA ALA A 80 15.39 25.06 -9.14
C ALA A 80 15.82 26.02 -10.25
N ALA A 81 17.12 26.32 -10.37
CA ALA A 81 17.63 27.17 -11.46
C ALA A 81 17.61 26.48 -12.83
N GLY A 82 17.54 25.15 -12.88
CA GLY A 82 17.61 24.37 -14.12
C GLY A 82 16.26 23.80 -14.59
N ILE A 83 15.18 23.98 -13.83
CA ILE A 83 13.87 23.40 -14.14
C ILE A 83 12.89 24.46 -14.68
N ASP A 84 12.04 24.03 -15.60
CA ASP A 84 10.98 24.87 -16.15
C ASP A 84 9.91 25.17 -15.08
N ALA A 85 9.55 26.44 -14.93
CA ALA A 85 8.52 26.89 -14.00
C ALA A 85 7.11 26.41 -14.40
N ASP A 86 6.91 26.07 -15.68
CA ASP A 86 5.67 25.46 -16.17
C ASP A 86 5.57 23.97 -15.80
N LEU A 87 6.70 23.34 -15.46
CA LEU A 87 6.75 21.96 -14.97
C LEU A 87 6.69 21.90 -13.44
N LEU A 88 7.48 22.73 -12.75
CA LEU A 88 7.60 22.73 -11.29
C LEU A 88 7.54 24.16 -10.74
N ALA A 89 6.58 24.42 -9.86
CA ALA A 89 6.39 25.74 -9.29
C ALA A 89 7.58 26.17 -8.41
N PRO A 90 7.88 27.48 -8.34
CA PRO A 90 8.91 27.99 -7.43
C PRO A 90 8.67 27.59 -5.98
N GLY A 91 9.73 27.20 -5.27
CA GLY A 91 9.66 26.86 -3.84
C GLY A 91 9.31 25.40 -3.53
N VAL A 92 8.88 24.60 -4.51
CA VAL A 92 8.55 23.18 -4.29
C VAL A 92 9.75 22.35 -3.81
N LEU A 93 10.96 22.76 -4.21
CA LEU A 93 12.21 22.13 -3.78
C LEU A 93 12.81 22.77 -2.52
N ASP A 94 12.14 23.72 -1.84
CA ASP A 94 12.69 24.34 -0.62
C ASP A 94 12.75 23.32 0.52
N PRO A 95 13.94 23.00 1.08
CA PRO A 95 14.07 22.00 2.13
C PRO A 95 13.37 22.34 3.44
N VAL A 96 12.95 23.59 3.67
CA VAL A 96 12.24 23.97 4.90
C VAL A 96 10.72 24.05 4.75
N ALA A 97 10.21 24.14 3.52
CA ALA A 97 8.78 24.30 3.24
C ALA A 97 8.17 23.08 2.53
N SER A 98 9.02 22.15 2.08
CA SER A 98 8.60 20.98 1.29
C SER A 98 8.59 19.70 2.10
N ALA A 99 7.46 19.00 2.03
CA ALA A 99 7.26 17.64 2.55
C ALA A 99 8.18 16.60 1.87
N LEU A 100 8.84 16.97 0.77
CA LEU A 100 9.78 16.12 0.04
C LEU A 100 10.96 15.63 0.90
N PHE A 101 11.50 16.48 1.77
CA PHE A 101 12.72 16.19 2.52
C PHE A 101 12.44 15.67 3.93
N ALA A 102 11.20 15.82 4.41
CA ALA A 102 10.80 15.53 5.78
C ALA A 102 11.14 14.10 6.24
N PRO A 103 10.86 13.02 5.49
CA PRO A 103 11.22 11.66 5.94
C PRO A 103 12.74 11.46 6.13
N THR A 104 13.55 12.01 5.23
CA THR A 104 15.02 11.91 5.32
C THR A 104 15.55 12.74 6.48
N LEU A 105 15.06 13.97 6.65
CA LEU A 105 15.46 14.85 7.74
C LEU A 105 15.03 14.29 9.10
N GLY A 106 13.83 13.74 9.22
CA GLY A 106 13.33 13.08 10.43
C GLY A 106 14.18 11.86 10.82
N ALA A 107 14.61 11.05 9.85
CA ALA A 107 15.53 9.94 10.10
C ALA A 107 16.91 10.43 10.59
N ILE A 108 17.46 11.49 10.00
CA ILE A 108 18.74 12.07 10.41
C ILE A 108 18.63 12.71 11.80
N PHE A 109 17.54 13.43 12.07
CA PHE A 109 17.25 14.03 13.37
C PHE A 109 17.21 12.95 14.46
N THR A 110 16.47 11.87 14.20
CA THR A 110 16.35 10.71 15.09
C THR A 110 17.72 10.08 15.36
N ALA A 111 18.53 9.87 14.32
CA ALA A 111 19.87 9.32 14.47
C ALA A 111 20.80 10.25 15.28
N CYS A 112 20.75 11.56 15.05
CA CYS A 112 21.53 12.53 15.83
C CYS A 112 21.16 12.52 17.33
N HIS A 113 19.90 12.24 17.65
CA HIS A 113 19.44 12.17 19.03
C HIS A 113 19.74 10.83 19.71
N HIS A 114 19.49 9.72 19.01
CA HIS A 114 19.40 8.38 19.61
C HIS A 114 20.59 7.46 19.29
N SER A 115 21.41 7.78 18.28
CA SER A 115 22.50 6.92 17.81
C SER A 115 23.87 7.40 18.28
N PRO A 116 24.89 6.49 18.34
CA PRO A 116 26.28 6.92 18.46
C PRO A 116 26.67 7.90 17.34
N ALA A 117 27.50 8.91 17.66
CA ALA A 117 27.83 10.00 16.73
C ALA A 117 28.31 9.52 15.34
N ARG A 118 29.13 8.46 15.29
CA ARG A 118 29.61 7.86 14.03
C ARG A 118 28.49 7.25 13.18
N VAL A 119 27.46 6.68 13.82
CA VAL A 119 26.30 6.10 13.12
C VAL A 119 25.45 7.23 12.54
N ALA A 120 25.19 8.27 13.32
CA ALA A 120 24.44 9.46 12.86
C ALA A 120 25.12 10.16 11.68
N GLU A 121 26.44 10.36 11.76
CA GLU A 121 27.22 10.96 10.67
C GLU A 121 27.16 10.12 9.39
N ARG A 122 27.43 8.80 9.50
CA ARG A 122 27.37 7.90 8.35
C ARG A 122 25.98 7.84 7.72
N LEU A 123 24.93 7.78 8.54
CA LEU A 123 23.55 7.76 8.06
C LEU A 123 23.21 9.06 7.32
N ALA A 124 23.52 10.22 7.91
CA ALA A 124 23.25 11.50 7.29
C ALA A 124 23.95 11.65 5.93
N ASP A 125 25.24 11.34 5.86
CA ASP A 125 26.00 11.46 4.63
C ASP A 125 25.48 10.53 3.53
N LEU A 126 25.17 9.28 3.88
CA LEU A 126 24.65 8.30 2.95
C LEU A 126 23.24 8.69 2.46
N ARG A 127 22.32 9.00 3.37
CA ARG A 127 20.92 9.31 3.04
C ARG A 127 20.79 10.57 2.20
N VAL A 128 21.55 11.61 2.51
CA VAL A 128 21.56 12.82 1.67
C VAL A 128 22.10 12.49 0.28
N THR A 129 23.18 11.73 0.16
CA THR A 129 23.76 11.37 -1.14
C THR A 129 22.78 10.55 -2.00
N GLN A 130 22.14 9.55 -1.38
CA GLN A 130 21.08 8.75 -2.00
C GLN A 130 19.91 9.61 -2.48
N LEU A 131 19.38 10.46 -1.60
CA LEU A 131 18.25 11.32 -1.91
C LEU A 131 18.57 12.25 -3.08
N LEU A 132 19.73 12.91 -3.07
CA LEU A 132 20.09 13.83 -4.16
C LEU A 132 20.22 13.12 -5.51
N GLY A 133 20.85 11.94 -5.55
CA GLY A 133 20.93 11.15 -6.78
C GLY A 133 19.57 10.65 -7.27
N ALA A 134 18.68 10.29 -6.35
CA ALA A 134 17.31 9.89 -6.66
C ALA A 134 16.47 11.06 -7.20
N LEU A 135 16.61 12.25 -6.60
CA LEU A 135 15.89 13.44 -7.04
C LEU A 135 16.40 13.93 -8.40
N ASP A 136 17.70 13.92 -8.66
CA ASP A 136 18.25 14.25 -9.97
C ASP A 136 17.65 13.35 -11.06
N LEU A 137 17.61 12.02 -10.82
CA LEU A 137 16.99 11.06 -11.74
C LEU A 137 15.47 11.29 -11.88
N PHE A 138 14.78 11.57 -10.78
CA PHE A 138 13.34 11.87 -10.79
C PHE A 138 13.03 13.13 -11.62
N LEU A 139 13.78 14.22 -11.47
CA LEU A 139 13.54 15.45 -12.23
C LEU A 139 13.71 15.23 -13.74
N VAL A 140 14.69 14.42 -14.16
CA VAL A 140 14.87 14.02 -15.57
C VAL A 140 13.65 13.23 -16.08
N ARG A 141 13.19 12.25 -15.30
CA ARG A 141 12.01 11.44 -15.65
C ARG A 141 10.74 12.26 -15.71
N MET A 142 10.54 13.14 -14.72
CA MET A 142 9.41 14.06 -14.65
C MET A 142 9.35 14.97 -15.87
N ALA A 143 10.49 15.55 -16.27
CA ALA A 143 10.56 16.38 -17.47
C ALA A 143 10.28 15.61 -18.76
N THR A 144 10.66 14.33 -18.81
CA THR A 144 10.43 13.46 -19.99
C THR A 144 8.96 13.05 -20.09
N ASP A 145 8.38 12.61 -18.98
CA ASP A 145 7.08 11.92 -18.96
C ASP A 145 5.89 12.87 -18.74
N LEU A 146 6.11 14.04 -18.14
CA LEU A 146 5.05 15.04 -17.89
C LEU A 146 5.08 16.21 -18.87
N ASP A 147 5.88 16.09 -19.94
CA ASP A 147 5.75 16.94 -21.12
C ASP A 147 4.32 16.85 -21.68
N ALA A 148 3.83 17.94 -22.29
CA ALA A 148 2.44 18.09 -22.71
C ALA A 148 1.96 16.97 -23.66
N ALA A 149 2.87 16.28 -24.34
CA ALA A 149 2.58 15.16 -25.23
C ALA A 149 2.27 13.84 -24.49
N HIS A 150 2.78 13.64 -23.26
CA HIS A 150 2.72 12.36 -22.54
C HIS A 150 1.85 12.41 -21.27
N ARG A 151 1.47 13.62 -20.84
CA ARG A 151 0.62 13.81 -19.66
C ARG A 151 -0.81 13.25 -19.90
N PRO A 152 -1.44 12.59 -18.91
CA PRO A 152 -2.86 12.23 -19.02
C PRO A 152 -3.71 13.47 -19.31
N ARG A 153 -4.74 13.31 -20.15
CA ARG A 153 -5.66 14.40 -20.56
C ARG A 153 -6.68 14.79 -19.47
N ASP A 154 -6.27 14.75 -18.21
CA ASP A 154 -7.08 15.15 -17.06
C ASP A 154 -6.81 16.64 -16.72
N PRO A 155 -7.82 17.54 -16.79
CA PRO A 155 -7.66 18.94 -16.44
C PRO A 155 -7.14 19.18 -15.01
N ARG A 156 -7.36 18.24 -14.09
CA ARG A 156 -6.85 18.35 -12.71
C ARG A 156 -5.33 18.23 -12.64
N LEU A 157 -4.73 17.56 -13.63
CA LEU A 157 -3.28 17.44 -13.77
C LEU A 157 -2.69 18.58 -14.61
N ALA A 158 -3.48 19.62 -14.94
CA ALA A 158 -2.99 20.77 -15.69
C ALA A 158 -2.12 21.70 -14.83
N GLY A 159 -1.22 22.42 -15.49
CA GLY A 159 -0.29 23.37 -14.87
C GLY A 159 0.93 22.70 -14.22
N PRO A 160 1.75 23.49 -13.50
CA PRO A 160 2.95 22.98 -12.85
C PRO A 160 2.60 22.11 -11.63
N VAL A 161 3.57 21.28 -11.24
CA VAL A 161 3.57 20.62 -9.94
C VAL A 161 3.80 21.69 -8.87
N VAL A 162 2.89 21.80 -7.91
CA VAL A 162 2.89 22.81 -6.83
C VAL A 162 3.28 22.24 -5.47
N GLU A 163 3.35 20.92 -5.35
CA GLU A 163 3.77 20.24 -4.12
C GLU A 163 4.40 18.88 -4.47
N LEU A 164 5.50 18.57 -3.79
CA LEU A 164 6.12 17.25 -3.78
C LEU A 164 6.17 16.73 -2.35
N ARG A 165 5.70 15.51 -2.14
CA ARG A 165 5.74 14.82 -0.85
C ARG A 165 6.37 13.44 -1.00
N ALA A 166 7.39 13.16 -0.19
CA ALA A 166 7.95 11.82 -0.11
C ALA A 166 7.13 10.99 0.88
N HIS A 167 6.77 9.77 0.50
CA HIS A 167 6.05 8.87 1.40
C HIS A 167 6.94 8.47 2.59
N GLY A 168 6.35 8.41 3.79
CA GLY A 168 7.05 8.15 5.05
C GLY A 168 7.48 6.69 5.27
N ALA A 169 6.88 5.74 4.53
CA ALA A 169 7.15 4.30 4.59
C ALA A 169 8.62 3.92 4.32
N GLU A 170 8.92 2.63 4.34
CA GLU A 170 10.29 2.14 4.20
C GLU A 170 10.94 2.52 2.87
N THR A 171 12.28 2.54 2.84
CA THR A 171 13.05 2.82 1.63
C THR A 171 13.55 1.55 0.98
N HIS A 172 13.65 1.57 -0.33
CA HIS A 172 14.19 0.47 -1.15
C HIS A 172 15.25 1.01 -2.12
N ASN A 173 16.04 0.11 -2.71
CA ASN A 173 16.85 0.39 -3.91
C ASN A 173 17.73 1.65 -3.81
N GLY A 174 18.36 1.90 -2.66
CA GLY A 174 19.21 3.07 -2.43
C GLY A 174 18.47 4.30 -1.93
N GLY A 175 17.54 4.15 -0.99
CA GLY A 175 16.81 5.29 -0.41
C GLY A 175 15.62 5.80 -1.24
N LEU A 176 15.21 5.07 -2.28
CA LEU A 176 14.08 5.46 -3.12
C LEU A 176 12.76 5.34 -2.35
N ARG A 177 11.86 6.29 -2.63
CA ARG A 177 10.53 6.42 -2.02
C ARG A 177 9.50 6.71 -3.09
N VAL A 178 8.25 6.32 -2.84
CA VAL A 178 7.11 6.84 -3.60
C VAL A 178 7.00 8.34 -3.37
N LEU A 179 6.79 9.10 -4.44
CA LEU A 179 6.55 10.55 -4.37
C LEU A 179 5.12 10.86 -4.78
N ARG A 180 4.44 11.72 -4.02
CA ARG A 180 3.18 12.36 -4.45
C ARG A 180 3.51 13.69 -5.10
N LEU A 181 2.95 13.92 -6.29
CA LEU A 181 3.04 15.16 -7.04
C LEU A 181 1.63 15.76 -7.10
N ALA A 182 1.39 16.92 -6.49
CA ALA A 182 0.14 17.65 -6.68
C ALA A 182 0.31 18.78 -7.69
N PHE A 183 -0.68 18.94 -8.55
CA PHE A 183 -0.69 19.88 -9.66
C PHE A 183 -1.55 21.11 -9.34
N ALA A 184 -1.26 22.23 -9.99
CA ALA A 184 -2.06 23.45 -9.86
C ALA A 184 -3.54 23.26 -10.22
N GLY A 185 -3.86 22.30 -11.10
CA GLY A 185 -5.24 21.91 -11.43
C GLY A 185 -5.99 21.15 -10.31
N GLY A 186 -5.33 20.82 -9.19
CA GLY A 186 -5.93 20.17 -8.02
C GLY A 186 -5.89 18.64 -8.03
N GLY A 187 -5.33 18.02 -9.06
CA GLY A 187 -5.09 16.57 -9.13
C GLY A 187 -3.71 16.19 -8.59
N ALA A 188 -3.51 14.90 -8.36
CA ALA A 188 -2.22 14.38 -7.92
C ALA A 188 -1.86 13.05 -8.58
N LEU A 189 -0.56 12.79 -8.68
CA LEU A 189 0.03 11.54 -9.15
C LEU A 189 0.96 10.95 -8.10
N ALA A 190 1.06 9.63 -8.08
CA ALA A 190 2.14 8.90 -7.43
C ALA A 190 3.22 8.56 -8.47
N TYR A 191 4.47 8.94 -8.19
CA TYR A 191 5.66 8.42 -8.87
C TYR A 191 6.23 7.28 -8.03
N LYS A 192 6.36 6.09 -8.64
CA LYS A 192 6.86 4.89 -7.97
C LYS A 192 8.16 4.42 -8.62
N PRO A 193 9.32 4.60 -7.97
CA PRO A 193 10.61 4.25 -8.55
C PRO A 193 10.98 2.77 -8.34
N ARG A 194 10.12 1.86 -8.80
CA ARG A 194 10.30 0.41 -8.65
C ARG A 194 9.89 -0.37 -9.90
N PRO A 195 10.49 -1.55 -10.16
CA PRO A 195 10.24 -2.29 -11.40
C PRO A 195 8.91 -3.05 -11.43
N ALA A 196 8.37 -3.43 -10.28
CA ALA A 196 7.11 -4.16 -10.22
C ALA A 196 5.98 -3.28 -10.77
N ASN A 197 5.15 -3.84 -11.64
CA ASN A 197 4.23 -3.08 -12.47
C ASN A 197 2.80 -3.65 -12.49
N GLY A 198 2.36 -4.30 -11.41
CA GLY A 198 1.04 -4.91 -11.37
C GLY A 198 -0.10 -3.89 -11.48
N GLU A 199 0.07 -2.65 -11.02
CA GLU A 199 -0.95 -1.60 -11.24
C GLU A 199 -1.15 -1.30 -12.74
N ALA A 200 -0.07 -1.33 -13.54
CA ALA A 200 -0.19 -1.18 -15.00
C ALA A 200 -0.85 -2.41 -15.64
N LEU A 201 -0.54 -3.61 -15.14
CA LEU A 201 -1.12 -4.87 -15.63
C LEU A 201 -2.62 -4.99 -15.32
N PHE A 202 -3.03 -4.63 -14.10
CA PHE A 202 -4.38 -4.85 -13.59
C PHE A 202 -5.27 -3.62 -13.67
N LEU A 203 -4.80 -2.44 -13.23
CA LEU A 203 -5.66 -1.27 -12.95
C LEU A 203 -5.75 -0.25 -14.09
N ALA A 204 -4.82 -0.25 -15.05
CA ALA A 204 -4.76 0.80 -16.07
C ALA A 204 -6.12 1.01 -16.77
N ASP A 205 -6.65 2.23 -16.76
CA ASP A 205 -7.97 2.54 -17.33
C ASP A 205 -7.96 2.83 -18.84
N GLY A 206 -6.80 2.68 -19.48
CA GLY A 206 -6.62 2.86 -20.93
C GLY A 206 -6.74 4.31 -21.41
N THR A 207 -6.86 5.30 -20.51
CA THR A 207 -6.96 6.72 -20.90
C THR A 207 -5.63 7.45 -21.02
N THR A 208 -4.54 6.76 -20.70
CA THR A 208 -3.16 7.25 -20.71
C THR A 208 -2.39 6.91 -22.00
N GLY A 209 -3.09 6.44 -23.05
CA GLY A 209 -2.47 6.08 -24.32
C GLY A 209 -2.06 7.29 -25.18
N ASP A 210 -0.79 7.33 -25.58
CA ASP A 210 -0.31 8.11 -26.73
C ASP A 210 -1.05 7.63 -28.00
N ASP A 211 -1.50 8.55 -28.84
CA ASP A 211 -2.07 8.25 -30.17
C ASP A 211 -1.09 7.44 -31.06
N ARG A 212 0.19 7.35 -30.66
CA ARG A 212 1.25 6.53 -31.30
C ARG A 212 1.44 5.13 -30.71
N GLN A 213 0.73 4.76 -29.63
CA GLN A 213 0.67 3.38 -29.11
C GLN A 213 -0.79 2.87 -29.07
N PRO A 214 -1.34 2.40 -30.22
CA PRO A 214 -2.74 1.96 -30.33
C PRO A 214 -3.09 0.69 -29.53
N ALA A 215 -2.19 0.15 -28.70
CA ALA A 215 -2.28 -1.18 -28.11
C ALA A 215 -2.37 -1.22 -26.57
N GLN A 216 -2.26 -0.10 -25.84
CA GLN A 216 -2.61 -0.08 -24.41
C GLN A 216 -4.10 0.24 -24.21
N SER A 217 -4.95 -0.59 -24.81
CA SER A 217 -6.32 -0.78 -24.31
C SER A 217 -6.20 -1.27 -22.86
N GLY A 218 -7.03 -0.78 -21.93
CA GLY A 218 -6.84 -0.86 -20.48
C GLY A 218 -6.37 -2.21 -19.90
N GLY A 219 -5.91 -2.14 -18.65
CA GLY A 219 -5.48 -3.25 -17.82
C GLY A 219 -6.57 -4.30 -17.62
N LEU A 220 -6.21 -5.38 -16.95
CA LEU A 220 -7.06 -6.56 -16.84
C LEU A 220 -8.43 -6.27 -16.21
N PHE A 221 -8.50 -5.37 -15.23
CA PHE A 221 -9.76 -5.05 -14.54
C PHE A 221 -10.73 -4.28 -15.45
N GLU A 222 -10.23 -3.34 -16.26
CA GLU A 222 -11.02 -2.66 -17.31
C GLU A 222 -11.63 -3.67 -18.27
N ARG A 223 -10.85 -4.68 -18.68
CA ARG A 223 -11.32 -5.74 -19.60
C ARG A 223 -12.34 -6.65 -18.96
N ILE A 224 -12.12 -7.06 -17.70
CA ILE A 224 -13.09 -7.89 -16.96
C ILE A 224 -14.42 -7.14 -16.80
N ASN A 225 -14.37 -5.84 -16.49
CA ASN A 225 -15.56 -4.99 -16.40
C ASN A 225 -16.34 -4.89 -17.72
N ALA A 226 -15.68 -5.10 -18.86
CA ALA A 226 -16.29 -5.08 -20.19
C ALA A 226 -16.82 -6.46 -20.66
N LEU A 227 -16.57 -7.54 -19.92
CA LEU A 227 -17.06 -8.88 -20.28
C LEU A 227 -18.58 -9.00 -20.06
N PRO A 228 -19.29 -9.78 -20.89
CA PRO A 228 -20.69 -10.09 -20.64
C PRO A 228 -20.88 -10.80 -19.30
N GLU A 229 -21.82 -10.32 -18.50
CA GLU A 229 -22.16 -10.91 -17.19
C GLU A 229 -22.40 -12.42 -17.24
N ALA A 230 -21.95 -13.14 -16.20
CA ALA A 230 -22.23 -14.56 -16.01
C ALA A 230 -23.39 -14.80 -15.02
N ALA A 231 -23.13 -14.64 -13.72
CA ALA A 231 -24.15 -14.80 -12.68
C ALA A 231 -24.77 -13.47 -12.21
N GLY A 232 -24.02 -12.38 -12.30
CA GLY A 232 -24.42 -11.04 -11.88
C GLY A 232 -23.42 -9.98 -12.34
N PRO A 233 -23.59 -8.71 -11.93
CA PRO A 233 -22.72 -7.63 -12.32
C PRO A 233 -21.32 -7.79 -11.70
N VAL A 234 -20.31 -7.28 -12.39
CA VAL A 234 -18.93 -7.24 -11.88
C VAL A 234 -18.38 -5.84 -12.10
N ARG A 235 -17.78 -5.27 -11.04
CA ARG A 235 -17.11 -3.97 -11.10
C ARG A 235 -15.84 -4.00 -10.27
N LEU A 236 -14.71 -3.89 -10.96
CA LEU A 236 -13.36 -3.81 -10.42
C LEU A 236 -12.80 -2.38 -10.56
N PRO A 237 -11.90 -1.95 -9.66
CA PRO A 237 -11.32 -0.60 -9.69
C PRO A 237 -10.39 -0.41 -10.89
N THR A 238 -10.40 0.77 -11.51
CA THR A 238 -9.41 1.16 -12.55
C THR A 238 -8.86 2.55 -12.28
N LEU A 239 -7.62 2.78 -12.68
CA LEU A 239 -6.80 3.98 -12.41
C LEU A 239 -6.08 4.44 -13.68
N ALA A 240 -5.84 5.74 -13.78
CA ALA A 240 -4.86 6.23 -14.76
C ALA A 240 -3.46 5.80 -14.31
N THR A 241 -2.90 4.80 -14.98
CA THR A 241 -1.61 4.20 -14.65
C THR A 241 -0.80 3.99 -15.93
N TRP A 242 0.49 4.31 -15.89
CA TRP A 242 1.42 4.04 -16.99
C TRP A 242 2.84 3.81 -16.49
N THR A 243 3.62 3.05 -17.25
CA THR A 243 5.06 2.90 -17.02
C THR A 243 5.79 4.14 -17.49
N GLY A 244 6.98 4.40 -16.94
CA GLY A 244 7.81 5.51 -17.38
C GLY A 244 8.21 5.44 -18.85
N SER A 245 8.76 6.53 -19.39
CA SER A 245 9.33 6.56 -20.75
C SER A 245 10.85 6.73 -20.75
N GLY A 246 11.47 6.53 -21.92
CA GLY A 246 12.91 6.72 -22.12
C GLY A 246 13.81 5.66 -21.45
N PRO A 247 15.12 5.97 -21.30
CA PRO A 247 16.07 5.06 -20.66
C PRO A 247 15.67 4.72 -19.22
N GLY A 248 15.51 3.42 -18.96
CA GLY A 248 15.11 2.93 -17.64
C GLY A 248 13.61 3.04 -17.33
N ALA A 249 12.76 3.22 -18.34
CA ALA A 249 11.29 3.15 -18.28
C ALA A 249 10.74 1.99 -17.43
N ARG A 250 11.42 0.83 -17.45
CA ARG A 250 11.03 -0.38 -16.70
C ARG A 250 11.33 -0.31 -15.20
N GLY A 251 11.97 0.76 -14.74
CA GLY A 251 12.35 0.95 -13.33
C GLY A 251 11.40 1.84 -12.55
N TYR A 252 10.31 2.31 -13.16
CA TYR A 252 9.36 3.21 -12.51
C TYR A 252 8.01 3.31 -13.23
N SER A 253 7.01 3.82 -12.51
CA SER A 253 5.66 4.05 -13.01
C SER A 253 5.00 5.30 -12.40
N TRP A 254 3.90 5.73 -13.02
CA TRP A 254 3.08 6.87 -12.63
C TRP A 254 1.62 6.46 -12.48
N HIS A 255 1.04 6.70 -11.31
CA HIS A 255 -0.32 6.28 -10.99
C HIS A 255 -1.14 7.49 -10.55
N GLU A 256 -2.44 7.49 -10.85
CA GLU A 256 -3.38 8.40 -10.22
C GLU A 256 -3.30 8.28 -8.70
N TRP A 257 -3.18 9.42 -8.01
CA TRP A 257 -3.29 9.45 -6.56
C TRP A 257 -4.77 9.33 -6.16
N ILE A 258 -5.09 8.28 -5.41
CA ILE A 258 -6.46 8.07 -4.92
C ILE A 258 -6.73 8.96 -3.73
N GLU A 259 -7.63 9.93 -3.93
CA GLU A 259 -8.15 10.75 -2.85
C GLU A 259 -9.28 10.02 -2.11
N PRO A 260 -9.42 10.25 -0.79
CA PRO A 260 -10.52 9.69 -0.02
C PRO A 260 -11.88 10.11 -0.59
N PRO A 261 -12.94 9.29 -0.44
CA PRO A 261 -14.27 9.64 -0.89
C PRO A 261 -14.83 10.84 -0.10
N ALA A 262 -15.88 11.48 -0.65
CA ALA A 262 -16.56 12.58 0.04
C ALA A 262 -17.32 12.11 1.30
N GLU A 263 -17.73 10.84 1.30
CA GLU A 263 -18.42 10.13 2.37
C GLU A 263 -17.50 9.79 3.55
N ARG A 264 -16.88 10.81 4.14
CA ARG A 264 -16.04 10.66 5.34
C ARG A 264 -16.77 11.08 6.60
N GLY A 265 -16.61 10.28 7.65
CA GLY A 265 -17.22 10.54 8.95
C GLY A 265 -16.50 9.83 10.09
N PRO A 266 -16.97 10.03 11.34
CA PRO A 266 -16.47 9.32 12.50
C PRO A 266 -16.84 7.83 12.40
N VAL A 267 -15.86 6.95 12.54
CA VAL A 267 -16.08 5.48 12.65
C VAL A 267 -15.98 5.00 14.09
N ARG A 268 -15.23 5.71 14.93
CA ARG A 268 -15.08 5.45 16.36
C ARG A 268 -14.76 6.76 17.09
N VAL A 269 -15.34 6.93 18.28
CA VAL A 269 -15.12 8.10 19.14
C VAL A 269 -14.81 7.62 20.55
N ASP A 270 -13.79 8.20 21.18
CA ASP A 270 -13.45 8.00 22.59
C ASP A 270 -13.01 9.34 23.21
N GLY A 271 -13.83 9.89 24.12
CA GLY A 271 -13.63 11.22 24.67
C GLY A 271 -13.56 12.30 23.58
N SER A 272 -12.45 13.02 23.51
CA SER A 272 -12.17 14.04 22.47
C SER A 272 -11.52 13.47 21.21
N THR A 273 -11.14 12.18 21.20
CA THR A 273 -10.43 11.55 20.11
C THR A 273 -11.41 10.92 19.13
N THR A 274 -11.27 11.25 17.85
CA THR A 274 -12.13 10.74 16.77
C THR A 274 -11.28 10.01 15.74
N MET A 275 -11.69 8.78 15.42
CA MET A 275 -11.20 8.04 14.27
C MET A 275 -12.13 8.31 13.09
N THR A 276 -11.57 8.72 11.96
CA THR A 276 -12.32 9.02 10.74
C THR A 276 -12.04 8.03 9.62
N GLY A 277 -13.08 7.62 8.91
CA GLY A 277 -13.01 6.68 7.79
C GLY A 277 -14.15 6.94 6.81
N THR A 278 -14.35 6.00 5.89
CA THR A 278 -15.48 6.05 4.95
C THR A 278 -16.76 5.61 5.65
N VAL A 279 -17.82 6.41 5.58
CA VAL A 279 -19.12 6.14 6.19
C VAL A 279 -20.22 6.25 5.14
N LEU A 280 -20.79 5.11 4.76
CA LEU A 280 -21.75 4.99 3.66
C LEU A 280 -23.18 4.83 4.17
N THR A 281 -24.19 5.21 3.38
CA THR A 281 -25.56 4.75 3.66
C THR A 281 -25.64 3.22 3.53
N PRO A 282 -26.58 2.52 4.18
CA PRO A 282 -26.69 1.06 4.08
C PRO A 282 -26.79 0.58 2.63
N GLU A 283 -27.48 1.33 1.79
CA GLU A 283 -27.65 1.01 0.38
C GLU A 283 -26.36 1.19 -0.44
N GLN A 284 -25.58 2.24 -0.15
CA GLN A 284 -24.23 2.38 -0.73
C GLN A 284 -23.29 1.30 -0.20
N ALA A 285 -23.35 0.97 1.10
CA ALA A 285 -22.53 -0.06 1.73
C ALA A 285 -22.78 -1.45 1.12
N ARG A 286 -24.03 -1.82 0.83
CA ARG A 286 -24.35 -3.08 0.12
C ARG A 286 -23.68 -3.16 -1.24
N ARG A 287 -23.76 -2.09 -2.05
CA ARG A 287 -23.10 -2.04 -3.37
C ARG A 287 -21.58 -2.04 -3.24
N PHE A 288 -21.06 -1.28 -2.28
CA PHE A 288 -19.63 -1.23 -1.97
C PHE A 288 -19.09 -2.63 -1.64
N TRP A 289 -19.71 -3.34 -0.70
CA TRP A 289 -19.28 -4.66 -0.27
C TRP A 289 -19.46 -5.73 -1.34
N HIS A 290 -20.47 -5.61 -2.21
CA HIS A 290 -20.54 -6.44 -3.43
C HIS A 290 -19.30 -6.24 -4.32
N ARG A 291 -18.89 -4.99 -4.57
CA ARG A 291 -17.64 -4.70 -5.33
C ARG A 291 -16.38 -5.16 -4.62
N VAL A 292 -16.33 -5.06 -3.29
CA VAL A 292 -15.25 -5.67 -2.50
C VAL A 292 -15.21 -7.18 -2.71
N GLY A 293 -16.36 -7.84 -2.80
CA GLY A 293 -16.47 -9.24 -3.18
C GLY A 293 -15.89 -9.52 -4.57
N ASN A 294 -16.18 -8.66 -5.57
CA ASN A 294 -15.59 -8.79 -6.90
C ASN A 294 -14.06 -8.70 -6.87
N LEU A 295 -13.53 -7.70 -6.15
CA LEU A 295 -12.10 -7.48 -5.96
C LEU A 295 -11.44 -8.68 -5.26
N ALA A 296 -11.99 -9.11 -4.12
CA ALA A 296 -11.49 -10.23 -3.33
C ALA A 296 -11.37 -11.52 -4.17
N ALA A 297 -12.44 -11.89 -4.87
CA ALA A 297 -12.43 -13.08 -5.73
C ALA A 297 -11.42 -12.97 -6.87
N THR A 298 -11.27 -11.79 -7.46
CA THR A 298 -10.34 -11.55 -8.56
C THR A 298 -8.89 -11.55 -8.08
N CYS A 299 -8.57 -10.92 -6.96
CA CYS A 299 -7.26 -10.96 -6.33
C CYS A 299 -6.86 -12.40 -5.95
N THR A 300 -7.78 -13.18 -5.38
CA THR A 300 -7.55 -14.61 -5.14
C THR A 300 -7.32 -15.38 -6.43
N ALA A 301 -8.10 -15.12 -7.49
CA ALA A 301 -7.98 -15.82 -8.77
C ALA A 301 -6.65 -15.55 -9.49
N PHE A 302 -5.99 -14.43 -9.21
CA PHE A 302 -4.68 -14.08 -9.78
C PHE A 302 -3.52 -14.21 -8.79
N GLY A 303 -3.75 -14.80 -7.61
CA GLY A 303 -2.73 -14.95 -6.57
C GLY A 303 -2.08 -13.62 -6.20
N VAL A 304 -2.88 -12.57 -6.07
CA VAL A 304 -2.43 -11.26 -5.57
C VAL A 304 -2.26 -11.37 -4.06
N SER A 305 -1.13 -10.92 -3.54
CA SER A 305 -0.81 -10.91 -2.11
C SER A 305 -0.33 -9.53 -1.64
N ASP A 306 -0.01 -9.42 -0.35
CA ASP A 306 0.45 -8.18 0.30
C ASP A 306 -0.58 -7.03 0.25
N LEU A 307 -1.88 -7.35 0.18
CA LEU A 307 -2.99 -6.38 0.21
C LEU A 307 -3.38 -6.01 1.65
N ILE A 308 -2.41 -5.57 2.45
CA ILE A 308 -2.62 -5.05 3.80
C ILE A 308 -3.29 -3.66 3.80
N GLY A 309 -3.70 -3.14 4.96
CA GLY A 309 -4.48 -1.90 5.10
C GLY A 309 -3.82 -0.65 4.53
N GLY A 310 -2.48 -0.59 4.50
CA GLY A 310 -1.75 0.49 3.82
C GLY A 310 -1.78 0.42 2.29
N ASN A 311 -2.07 -0.76 1.74
CA ASN A 311 -2.00 -1.07 0.31
C ASN A 311 -3.38 -1.11 -0.37
N VAL A 312 -4.47 -0.95 0.40
CA VAL A 312 -5.85 -0.92 -0.10
C VAL A 312 -6.59 0.29 0.47
N LEU A 313 -6.99 1.23 -0.37
CA LEU A 313 -7.63 2.48 0.08
C LEU A 313 -9.07 2.57 -0.39
N ALA A 314 -9.99 2.96 0.49
CA ALA A 314 -11.29 3.45 0.08
C ALA A 314 -11.13 4.80 -0.60
N GLY A 315 -11.58 4.88 -1.85
CA GLY A 315 -11.43 6.05 -2.71
C GLY A 315 -12.63 6.27 -3.60
N ALA A 316 -12.66 7.44 -4.23
CA ALA A 316 -13.58 7.73 -5.33
C ALA A 316 -12.86 8.58 -6.40
N ARG A 317 -13.31 8.44 -7.64
CA ARG A 317 -12.89 9.18 -8.83
C ARG A 317 -14.06 10.04 -9.32
N PRO A 318 -14.43 11.12 -8.59
CA PRO A 318 -15.67 11.89 -8.83
C PRO A 318 -15.77 12.55 -10.22
N HIS A 319 -14.67 12.59 -10.97
CA HIS A 319 -14.58 13.11 -12.33
C HIS A 319 -14.93 12.06 -13.41
N ARG A 320 -15.13 10.80 -13.01
CA ARG A 320 -15.68 9.74 -13.87
C ARG A 320 -17.20 9.66 -13.63
N ALA A 321 -17.95 9.46 -14.71
CA ALA A 321 -19.40 9.33 -14.62
C ALA A 321 -19.78 8.11 -13.75
N HIS A 322 -20.70 8.31 -12.80
CA HIS A 322 -21.22 7.28 -11.89
C HIS A 322 -20.20 6.64 -10.94
N ASP A 323 -19.22 7.41 -10.46
CA ASP A 323 -18.23 6.85 -9.54
C ASP A 323 -18.71 6.92 -8.09
N GLU A 324 -18.98 5.75 -7.54
CA GLU A 324 -19.27 5.52 -6.12
C GLU A 324 -17.98 5.08 -5.42
N PRO A 325 -17.89 5.22 -4.08
CA PRO A 325 -16.75 4.71 -3.33
C PRO A 325 -16.42 3.24 -3.65
N MET A 326 -15.13 2.92 -3.74
CA MET A 326 -14.59 1.56 -3.96
C MET A 326 -13.27 1.39 -3.20
N LEU A 327 -12.84 0.14 -3.00
CA LEU A 327 -11.47 -0.16 -2.58
C LEU A 327 -10.54 -0.22 -3.80
N TYR A 328 -9.41 0.48 -3.70
CA TYR A 328 -8.35 0.51 -4.70
C TYR A 328 -7.10 -0.15 -4.11
N PRO A 329 -6.60 -1.26 -4.70
CA PRO A 329 -5.31 -1.81 -4.33
C PRO A 329 -4.22 -0.90 -4.91
N VAL A 330 -3.70 0.00 -4.09
CA VAL A 330 -2.74 1.02 -4.53
C VAL A 330 -1.31 0.52 -4.55
N ASP A 331 -1.02 -0.68 -4.02
CA ASP A 331 0.28 -1.34 -4.12
C ASP A 331 0.12 -2.78 -4.63
N LEU A 332 0.23 -2.99 -5.95
CA LEU A 332 0.04 -4.29 -6.60
C LEU A 332 1.37 -4.83 -7.14
N GLU A 333 2.25 -5.24 -6.24
CA GLU A 333 3.59 -5.73 -6.63
C GLU A 333 3.75 -7.23 -6.54
N CYS A 334 2.94 -7.89 -5.72
CA CYS A 334 2.96 -9.33 -5.50
C CYS A 334 1.71 -9.94 -6.12
N TYR A 335 1.89 -10.67 -7.22
CA TYR A 335 0.82 -11.37 -7.92
C TYR A 335 1.34 -12.66 -8.54
N PHE A 336 0.44 -13.54 -8.96
CA PHE A 336 0.74 -14.91 -9.34
C PHE A 336 1.51 -15.70 -8.27
N THR A 337 1.36 -15.33 -6.99
CA THR A 337 1.93 -16.08 -5.86
C THR A 337 1.19 -17.40 -5.72
N GLY A 338 1.88 -18.54 -5.60
CA GLY A 338 1.29 -19.90 -5.61
C GLY A 338 0.20 -20.18 -4.55
N SER A 339 0.04 -19.29 -3.59
CA SER A 339 -0.88 -19.37 -2.46
C SER A 339 -2.36 -19.38 -2.87
N THR A 340 -3.17 -20.15 -2.14
CA THR A 340 -4.61 -20.31 -2.39
C THR A 340 -5.43 -19.79 -1.21
N GLY A 341 -6.59 -19.20 -1.49
CA GLY A 341 -7.51 -18.67 -0.48
C GLY A 341 -7.47 -17.15 -0.35
N LEU A 342 -8.39 -16.62 0.46
CA LEU A 342 -8.55 -15.17 0.58
C LEU A 342 -7.56 -14.58 1.59
N ARG A 343 -7.19 -15.33 2.63
CA ARG A 343 -6.19 -14.88 3.63
C ARG A 343 -4.81 -14.66 3.02
N ALA A 344 -4.41 -15.51 2.08
CA ALA A 344 -3.14 -15.38 1.36
C ALA A 344 -3.00 -14.05 0.60
N THR A 345 -4.12 -13.36 0.34
CA THR A 345 -4.09 -12.06 -0.34
C THR A 345 -3.61 -10.92 0.56
N GLY A 346 -3.66 -11.06 1.90
CA GLY A 346 -3.48 -9.97 2.85
C GLY A 346 -4.74 -9.12 3.11
N LEU A 347 -5.81 -9.34 2.32
CA LEU A 347 -7.11 -8.69 2.55
C LEU A 347 -7.73 -9.10 3.89
N LEU A 348 -7.39 -10.28 4.42
CA LEU A 348 -7.82 -10.75 5.72
C LEU A 348 -6.59 -11.01 6.60
N GLY A 349 -6.72 -10.81 7.91
CA GLY A 349 -5.65 -11.15 8.87
C GLY A 349 -5.41 -12.67 8.94
N PRO A 350 -4.46 -13.12 9.77
CA PRO A 350 -4.27 -14.55 10.01
C PRO A 350 -5.53 -15.19 10.64
N ALA A 351 -5.64 -16.51 10.52
CA ALA A 351 -6.73 -17.23 11.15
C ALA A 351 -6.54 -17.19 12.69
N PRO A 352 -7.60 -16.95 13.47
CA PRO A 352 -7.51 -17.08 14.91
C PRO A 352 -7.12 -18.53 15.26
N SER A 353 -5.95 -18.70 15.88
CA SER A 353 -5.43 -19.99 16.32
C SER A 353 -6.05 -20.34 17.69
N PRO A 354 -6.73 -21.50 17.84
CA PRO A 354 -7.31 -21.89 19.12
C PRO A 354 -6.26 -22.42 20.13
N THR A 355 -5.00 -22.61 19.71
CA THR A 355 -3.94 -23.26 20.49
C THR A 355 -2.75 -22.37 20.81
N GLU A 356 -2.65 -21.20 20.21
CA GLU A 356 -1.67 -20.20 20.58
C GLU A 356 -2.34 -19.28 21.60
N GLU A 357 -1.91 -19.34 22.87
CA GLU A 357 -1.95 -18.16 23.73
C GLU A 357 -1.44 -17.02 22.86
N ALA A 358 -2.33 -16.07 22.50
CA ALA A 358 -2.10 -14.99 21.54
C ALA A 358 -0.62 -14.68 21.46
N ALA A 359 0.05 -15.25 20.44
CA ALA A 359 1.50 -15.17 20.35
C ALA A 359 1.84 -13.68 20.43
N ASP A 360 2.67 -13.35 21.43
CA ASP A 360 3.12 -12.02 21.83
C ASP A 360 2.97 -10.99 20.71
N ASP A 361 2.19 -9.91 20.93
CA ASP A 361 2.38 -8.52 20.46
C ASP A 361 3.19 -8.27 19.17
N ASP A 362 3.16 -9.19 18.20
CA ASP A 362 3.96 -9.12 17.00
C ASP A 362 3.21 -8.19 16.06
N PHE A 363 3.91 -7.13 15.67
CA PHE A 363 3.44 -6.03 14.82
C PHE A 363 2.89 -6.53 13.48
N GLU A 364 1.64 -6.98 13.46
CA GLU A 364 0.96 -7.38 12.23
C GLU A 364 0.18 -6.20 11.64
N TYR A 365 0.57 -5.78 10.43
CA TYR A 365 -0.16 -4.79 9.61
C TYR A 365 -1.67 -5.06 9.62
N PRO A 366 -2.55 -4.02 9.80
CA PRO A 366 -3.98 -4.26 9.72
C PRO A 366 -4.28 -4.87 8.36
N PRO A 367 -5.23 -5.81 8.27
CA PRO A 367 -5.57 -6.43 7.00
C PRO A 367 -6.17 -5.40 6.04
N GLY A 368 -6.16 -5.69 4.74
CA GLY A 368 -6.79 -4.82 3.74
C GLY A 368 -8.29 -4.59 3.96
N LEU A 369 -8.99 -5.58 4.55
CA LEU A 369 -10.38 -5.50 4.97
C LEU A 369 -10.44 -5.52 6.51
N GLU A 370 -10.54 -4.33 7.08
CA GLU A 370 -10.62 -4.18 8.53
C GLU A 370 -12.04 -4.43 9.05
N ASP A 371 -12.16 -5.37 10.00
CA ASP A 371 -13.41 -5.62 10.72
C ASP A 371 -13.42 -5.02 12.13
N THR A 372 -12.32 -4.42 12.56
CA THR A 372 -12.20 -3.71 13.83
C THR A 372 -11.58 -2.33 13.63
N ALA A 373 -12.14 -1.33 14.30
CA ALA A 373 -11.62 0.04 14.32
C ALA A 373 -10.55 0.17 15.42
N ASP A 374 -9.34 -0.38 15.21
CA ASP A 374 -8.24 -0.34 16.18
C ASP A 374 -7.57 1.05 16.24
N TRP A 375 -7.39 1.58 17.45
CA TRP A 375 -6.73 2.85 17.72
C TRP A 375 -5.22 2.80 17.50
N ARG A 376 -4.60 1.62 17.46
CA ARG A 376 -3.16 1.47 17.33
C ARG A 376 -2.73 1.64 15.87
N ALA A 377 -1.88 2.64 15.61
CA ALA A 377 -1.11 2.69 14.37
C ALA A 377 0.17 1.85 14.55
N LEU A 378 0.54 1.07 13.55
CA LEU A 378 1.76 0.27 13.60
C LEU A 378 2.99 1.04 13.12
N GLU A 379 2.76 2.00 12.23
CA GLU A 379 3.81 2.90 11.77
C GLU A 379 3.90 4.10 12.73
N GLY A 380 5.13 4.38 13.18
CA GLY A 380 5.45 5.48 14.06
C GLY A 380 6.94 5.79 14.04
N GLY A 381 7.30 7.04 14.32
CA GLY A 381 8.71 7.42 14.50
C GLY A 381 9.28 6.87 15.81
N ALA A 382 10.60 6.71 15.89
CA ALA A 382 11.24 6.21 17.12
C ALA A 382 11.18 7.19 18.31
N LEU A 383 10.81 8.46 18.06
CA LEU A 383 10.81 9.54 19.04
C LEU A 383 9.50 10.31 19.01
N VAL A 384 9.18 10.94 20.14
CA VAL A 384 8.04 11.86 20.32
C VAL A 384 8.43 13.01 21.26
N TRP A 385 7.77 14.16 21.12
CA TRP A 385 7.84 15.22 22.12
C TRP A 385 6.68 15.11 23.11
N ARG A 386 6.96 15.27 24.41
CA ARG A 386 5.94 15.49 25.43
C ARG A 386 6.12 16.86 26.07
N ARG A 387 5.03 17.60 26.22
CA ARG A 387 5.01 18.86 26.98
C ARG A 387 4.92 18.56 28.47
N ALA A 388 5.86 19.08 29.24
CA ALA A 388 5.78 19.09 30.69
C ALA A 388 4.79 20.18 31.18
N ALA A 389 4.38 20.10 32.44
CA ALA A 389 3.41 21.03 33.04
C ALA A 389 3.85 22.51 33.00
N ASP A 390 5.16 22.77 32.93
CA ASP A 390 5.74 24.11 32.79
C ASP A 390 5.80 24.60 31.32
N GLY A 391 5.33 23.80 30.37
CA GLY A 391 5.36 24.05 28.92
C GLY A 391 6.69 23.68 28.23
N THR A 392 7.64 23.07 28.96
CA THR A 392 8.92 22.63 28.38
C THR A 392 8.73 21.35 27.57
N LEU A 393 9.36 21.26 26.40
CA LEU A 393 9.33 20.09 25.53
C LEU A 393 10.40 19.09 25.95
N ARG A 394 10.03 17.82 26.06
CA ARG A 394 10.96 16.71 26.27
C ARG A 394 10.86 15.73 25.12
N LEU A 395 11.99 15.49 24.46
CA LEU A 395 12.11 14.49 23.43
C LEU A 395 12.36 13.13 24.10
N LEU A 396 11.50 12.15 23.80
CA LEU A 396 11.51 10.83 24.44
C LEU A 396 11.40 9.74 23.39
N PRO A 397 11.92 8.53 23.65
CA PRO A 397 11.59 7.34 22.88
C PRO A 397 10.09 7.11 22.87
N MET A 398 9.58 6.63 21.73
CA MET A 398 8.22 6.13 21.65
C MET A 398 8.12 4.83 22.45
N ASP A 399 7.24 4.82 23.46
CA ASP A 399 7.03 3.70 24.37
C ASP A 399 5.72 2.94 24.11
N ARG A 400 4.86 3.50 23.25
CA ARG A 400 3.51 3.05 22.92
C ARG A 400 3.16 3.38 21.47
N PRO A 401 2.28 2.62 20.80
CA PRO A 401 1.85 2.91 19.44
C PRO A 401 1.20 4.30 19.30
N PRO A 402 1.38 5.02 18.18
CA PRO A 402 0.65 6.23 17.90
C PRO A 402 -0.86 5.98 17.80
N THR A 403 -1.67 6.95 18.20
CA THR A 403 -3.12 6.91 17.99
C THR A 403 -3.43 7.10 16.51
N ARG A 404 -4.10 6.11 15.93
CA ARG A 404 -4.66 6.13 14.58
C ARG A 404 -5.95 6.94 14.54
N THR A 405 -5.92 8.09 13.87
CA THR A 405 -7.06 9.01 13.73
C THR A 405 -7.72 8.97 12.36
N VAL A 406 -7.08 8.31 11.39
CA VAL A 406 -7.60 8.10 10.03
C VAL A 406 -7.43 6.64 9.64
N VAL A 407 -8.49 6.07 9.07
CA VAL A 407 -8.54 4.68 8.59
C VAL A 407 -8.93 4.67 7.10
N PRO A 408 -7.94 4.62 6.18
CA PRO A 408 -8.24 4.76 4.75
C PRO A 408 -8.87 3.51 4.13
N SER A 409 -8.59 2.32 4.68
CA SER A 409 -9.10 1.00 4.26
C SER A 409 -10.45 0.65 4.90
N ALA A 410 -10.76 1.21 6.07
CA ALA A 410 -11.94 0.82 6.83
C ALA A 410 -13.21 1.56 6.38
N VAL A 411 -14.32 0.81 6.38
CA VAL A 411 -15.62 1.30 5.94
C VAL A 411 -16.68 0.96 6.98
N ALA A 412 -17.46 1.96 7.33
CA ALA A 412 -18.65 1.85 8.18
C ALA A 412 -19.90 2.26 7.39
N ASP A 413 -21.05 2.00 7.98
CA ASP A 413 -22.33 2.54 7.52
C ASP A 413 -22.95 3.51 8.54
N THR A 414 -23.95 4.26 8.09
CA THR A 414 -24.66 5.25 8.92
C THR A 414 -25.56 4.61 9.99
N GLU A 415 -25.74 3.29 9.99
CA GLU A 415 -26.48 2.54 11.03
C GLU A 415 -25.56 1.99 12.12
N GLY A 416 -24.25 2.24 12.01
CA GLY A 416 -23.23 1.82 12.99
C GLY A 416 -22.61 0.46 12.67
N GLY A 417 -22.93 -0.14 11.51
CA GLY A 417 -22.22 -1.31 11.01
C GLY A 417 -20.78 -0.93 10.62
N PHE A 418 -19.81 -1.76 11.00
CA PHE A 418 -18.40 -1.58 10.67
C PHE A 418 -17.84 -2.85 10.03
N GLY A 419 -16.99 -2.69 9.02
CA GLY A 419 -16.33 -3.82 8.36
C GLY A 419 -17.28 -4.69 7.55
N ARG A 420 -16.86 -5.92 7.24
CA ARG A 420 -17.61 -6.77 6.29
C ARG A 420 -18.81 -7.47 6.91
N ALA A 421 -18.83 -7.67 8.23
CA ALA A 421 -19.84 -8.51 8.89
C ALA A 421 -21.30 -8.10 8.60
N PRO A 422 -21.68 -6.80 8.68
CA PRO A 422 -23.06 -6.38 8.40
C PRO A 422 -23.48 -6.58 6.94
N HIS A 423 -22.51 -6.63 6.03
CA HIS A 423 -22.72 -6.69 4.57
C HIS A 423 -22.18 -7.98 3.94
N LEU A 424 -21.97 -9.01 4.75
CA LEU A 424 -21.29 -10.25 4.36
C LEU A 424 -21.98 -10.93 3.16
N LEU A 425 -23.31 -11.00 3.15
CA LEU A 425 -24.05 -11.62 2.03
C LEU A 425 -23.83 -10.89 0.70
N SER A 426 -23.71 -9.55 0.72
CA SER A 426 -23.39 -8.76 -0.48
C SER A 426 -21.97 -9.04 -0.97
N MET A 427 -20.99 -9.12 -0.06
CA MET A 427 -19.62 -9.50 -0.41
C MET A 427 -19.53 -10.91 -0.99
N LEU A 428 -20.16 -11.90 -0.35
CA LEU A 428 -20.20 -13.28 -0.85
C LEU A 428 -20.84 -13.36 -2.23
N ARG A 429 -21.91 -12.57 -2.47
CA ARG A 429 -22.53 -12.47 -3.79
C ARG A 429 -21.56 -11.94 -4.84
N GLY A 430 -20.86 -10.85 -4.54
CA GLY A 430 -19.85 -10.26 -5.43
C GLY A 430 -18.71 -11.21 -5.77
N MET A 431 -18.26 -12.00 -4.77
CA MET A 431 -17.25 -13.04 -4.99
C MET A 431 -17.74 -14.10 -5.99
N PHE A 432 -18.97 -14.59 -5.82
CA PHE A 432 -19.58 -15.56 -6.73
C PHE A 432 -19.76 -14.98 -8.15
N ASP A 433 -20.19 -13.72 -8.27
CA ASP A 433 -20.36 -13.04 -9.56
C ASP A 433 -19.05 -12.91 -10.33
N ALA A 434 -18.00 -12.41 -9.68
CA ALA A 434 -16.68 -12.29 -10.30
C ALA A 434 -16.10 -13.67 -10.66
N TRP A 435 -16.19 -14.65 -9.76
CA TRP A 435 -15.61 -15.96 -10.00
C TRP A 435 -16.28 -16.70 -11.16
N THR A 436 -17.61 -16.67 -11.23
CA THR A 436 -18.36 -17.27 -12.35
C THR A 436 -18.08 -16.56 -13.67
N LEU A 437 -17.89 -15.24 -13.66
CA LEU A 437 -17.45 -14.48 -14.83
C LEU A 437 -16.07 -14.95 -15.32
N LEU A 438 -15.11 -15.09 -14.41
CA LEU A 438 -13.76 -15.59 -14.72
C LEU A 438 -13.81 -17.04 -15.24
N CYS A 439 -14.58 -17.93 -14.63
CA CYS A 439 -14.77 -19.29 -15.14
C CYS A 439 -15.36 -19.30 -16.57
N ARG A 440 -16.36 -18.45 -16.82
CA ARG A 440 -17.06 -18.39 -18.11
C ARG A 440 -16.16 -17.88 -19.23
N HIS A 441 -15.28 -16.93 -18.93
CA HIS A 441 -14.44 -16.23 -19.89
C HIS A 441 -12.95 -16.55 -19.76
N ARG A 442 -12.58 -17.63 -19.07
CA ARG A 442 -11.20 -18.01 -18.76
C ARG A 442 -10.26 -17.96 -19.96
N GLU A 443 -10.69 -18.42 -21.14
CA GLU A 443 -9.87 -18.42 -22.35
C GLU A 443 -9.64 -17.03 -22.91
N ALA A 444 -10.59 -16.11 -22.74
CA ALA A 444 -10.43 -14.72 -23.14
C ALA A 444 -9.50 -14.01 -22.16
N VAL A 445 -9.74 -14.16 -20.86
CA VAL A 445 -8.90 -13.61 -19.78
C VAL A 445 -7.44 -14.07 -19.92
N ARG A 446 -7.23 -15.37 -20.16
CA ARG A 446 -5.92 -15.97 -20.38
C ARG A 446 -5.16 -15.37 -21.56
N ARG A 447 -5.81 -15.28 -22.72
CA ARG A 447 -5.23 -14.67 -23.94
C ARG A 447 -4.84 -13.21 -23.75
N GLU A 448 -5.51 -12.51 -22.84
CA GLU A 448 -5.23 -11.11 -22.52
C GLU A 448 -4.08 -10.95 -21.52
N VAL A 449 -3.99 -11.79 -20.50
CA VAL A 449 -2.99 -11.66 -19.43
C VAL A 449 -1.63 -12.24 -19.82
N GLU A 450 -1.58 -13.36 -20.55
CA GLU A 450 -0.33 -14.07 -20.86
C GLU A 450 0.70 -13.18 -21.59
N PRO A 451 0.36 -12.44 -22.68
CA PRO A 451 1.34 -11.60 -23.37
C PRO A 451 1.88 -10.47 -22.49
N ARG A 452 1.02 -9.83 -21.69
CA ARG A 452 1.40 -8.70 -20.82
C ARG A 452 2.26 -9.17 -19.65
N ALA A 453 1.95 -10.34 -19.10
CA ALA A 453 2.74 -10.94 -18.04
C ALA A 453 4.18 -11.23 -18.49
N ARG A 454 4.43 -11.56 -19.77
CA ARG A 454 5.80 -11.77 -20.28
C ARG A 454 6.70 -10.53 -20.19
N GLU A 455 6.12 -9.33 -20.18
CA GLU A 455 6.86 -8.07 -20.10
C GLU A 455 6.95 -7.52 -18.67
N ALA A 456 6.18 -8.10 -17.74
CA ALA A 456 5.96 -7.61 -16.39
C ALA A 456 7.00 -8.14 -15.38
N TYR A 457 7.17 -7.39 -14.30
CA TYR A 457 7.99 -7.76 -13.15
C TYR A 457 7.13 -7.88 -11.89
N ILE A 458 7.41 -8.90 -11.08
CA ILE A 458 6.75 -9.16 -9.80
C ILE A 458 7.78 -8.96 -8.69
N ARG A 459 7.35 -8.34 -7.58
CA ARG A 459 8.14 -8.27 -6.35
C ARG A 459 8.12 -9.61 -5.63
N ILE A 460 9.30 -10.04 -5.20
CA ILE A 460 9.47 -11.23 -4.37
C ILE A 460 9.80 -10.75 -2.96
N VAL A 461 8.96 -11.13 -2.01
CA VAL A 461 9.13 -10.85 -0.58
C VAL A 461 9.63 -12.12 0.06
N PRO A 462 10.96 -12.29 0.24
CA PRO A 462 11.49 -13.52 0.81
C PRO A 462 11.15 -13.67 2.29
N ARG A 463 10.89 -12.56 2.98
CA ARG A 463 10.64 -12.50 4.44
C ARG A 463 9.75 -11.31 4.81
N PRO A 464 9.06 -11.36 5.96
CA PRO A 464 8.27 -10.24 6.45
C PRO A 464 9.07 -8.94 6.57
N THR A 465 8.50 -7.82 6.12
CA THR A 465 9.12 -6.49 6.20
C THR A 465 9.51 -6.09 7.62
N ALA A 466 8.73 -6.52 8.62
CA ALA A 466 8.98 -6.24 10.03
C ALA A 466 10.37 -6.75 10.52
N ASP A 467 10.86 -7.85 9.95
CA ASP A 467 12.19 -8.39 10.31
C ASP A 467 13.32 -7.46 9.87
N TYR A 468 13.18 -6.86 8.70
CA TYR A 468 14.13 -5.89 8.19
C TYR A 468 14.03 -4.56 8.94
N ALA A 469 12.83 -4.13 9.32
CA ALA A 469 12.63 -2.95 10.16
C ALA A 469 13.34 -3.11 11.51
N ARG A 470 13.18 -4.27 12.19
CA ARG A 470 13.90 -4.61 13.43
C ARG A 470 15.42 -4.55 13.25
N ALA A 471 15.95 -5.03 12.12
CA ALA A 471 17.38 -5.01 11.82
C ALA A 471 17.92 -3.58 11.58
N ILE A 472 17.16 -2.75 10.87
CA ILE A 472 17.45 -1.33 10.65
C ILE A 472 17.48 -0.57 11.99
N ASP A 473 16.51 -0.81 12.85
CA ASP A 473 16.42 -0.22 14.18
C ASP A 473 17.58 -0.62 15.10
N ALA A 474 17.96 -1.90 15.09
CA ALA A 474 19.14 -2.37 15.80
C ALA A 474 20.41 -1.61 15.34
N ARG A 475 20.53 -1.41 14.02
CA ARG A 475 21.63 -0.64 13.41
C ARG A 475 21.60 0.82 13.79
N LEU A 476 20.42 1.44 13.90
CA LEU A 476 20.27 2.83 14.38
C LEU A 476 20.78 2.94 15.82
N ARG A 477 20.53 1.95 16.66
CA ARG A 477 21.05 1.89 18.04
C ARG A 477 22.54 1.56 18.14
N GLY A 478 23.24 1.40 17.01
CA GLY A 478 24.66 1.06 16.97
C GLY A 478 24.96 -0.41 17.24
N THR A 479 23.95 -1.27 17.21
CA THR A 479 24.07 -2.73 17.28
C THR A 479 23.93 -3.35 15.89
N THR A 480 24.25 -4.62 15.71
CA THR A 480 24.03 -5.31 14.43
C THR A 480 23.11 -6.50 14.66
N ALA A 481 21.97 -6.54 13.97
CA ALA A 481 21.21 -7.77 13.83
C ALA A 481 21.90 -8.63 12.76
N GLU A 482 22.61 -9.67 13.17
CA GLU A 482 23.25 -10.61 12.23
C GLU A 482 22.28 -11.70 11.74
N ARG A 483 21.16 -11.86 12.44
CA ARG A 483 20.17 -12.91 12.27
C ARG A 483 18.74 -12.34 12.35
N HIS A 484 17.83 -13.06 11.74
CA HIS A 484 16.39 -12.93 11.85
C HIS A 484 15.90 -13.35 13.25
N PRO A 485 14.65 -13.01 13.62
CA PRO A 485 14.02 -13.46 14.86
C PRO A 485 13.91 -14.99 14.97
N ASP A 486 13.73 -15.68 13.84
CA ASP A 486 13.71 -17.15 13.73
C ASP A 486 15.11 -17.80 13.89
N GLY A 487 16.17 -16.99 13.99
CA GLY A 487 17.55 -17.43 14.15
C GLY A 487 18.35 -17.59 12.85
N GLU A 488 17.73 -17.49 11.68
CA GLU A 488 18.43 -17.61 10.39
C GLU A 488 19.33 -16.39 10.10
N PRO A 489 20.49 -16.52 9.45
CA PRO A 489 21.32 -15.38 9.09
C PRO A 489 20.81 -14.65 7.85
N PHE A 490 20.89 -13.31 7.83
CA PHE A 490 20.68 -12.55 6.60
C PHE A 490 21.71 -12.96 5.54
N SER A 491 21.26 -13.10 4.29
CA SER A 491 22.10 -13.35 3.12
C SER A 491 23.06 -12.18 2.85
N VAL A 492 24.05 -12.41 1.99
CA VAL A 492 25.05 -11.38 1.60
C VAL A 492 24.36 -10.19 0.94
N ASP A 493 23.35 -10.43 0.10
CA ASP A 493 22.62 -9.36 -0.58
C ASP A 493 21.75 -8.57 0.41
N GLU A 494 20.96 -9.25 1.26
CA GLU A 494 20.15 -8.59 2.30
C GLU A 494 21.03 -7.70 3.18
N LYS A 495 22.18 -8.20 3.64
CA LYS A 495 23.18 -7.42 4.39
C LYS A 495 23.67 -6.21 3.61
N ALA A 496 23.89 -6.34 2.30
CA ALA A 496 24.30 -5.24 1.45
C ALA A 496 23.21 -4.17 1.35
N GLN A 497 21.93 -4.53 1.23
CA GLN A 497 20.81 -3.58 1.21
C GLN A 497 20.58 -2.92 2.58
N LEU A 498 20.55 -3.72 3.66
CA LEU A 498 20.47 -3.23 5.04
C LEU A 498 21.63 -2.30 5.40
N SER A 499 22.83 -2.53 4.83
CA SER A 499 23.97 -1.63 5.04
C SER A 499 23.76 -0.22 4.49
N ARG A 500 22.83 -0.08 3.53
CA ARG A 500 22.34 1.16 2.95
C ARG A 500 21.09 1.71 3.67
N TRP A 501 20.66 1.04 4.75
CA TRP A 501 19.46 1.35 5.53
C TRP A 501 18.15 1.11 4.78
N ASP A 502 18.16 0.31 3.73
CA ASP A 502 16.96 -0.04 2.98
C ASP A 502 16.38 -1.37 3.45
N VAL A 503 15.05 -1.50 3.36
CA VAL A 503 14.39 -2.79 3.36
C VAL A 503 14.73 -3.49 2.04
N PRO A 504 15.28 -4.73 2.06
CA PRO A 504 15.62 -5.46 0.85
C PRO A 504 14.45 -5.56 -0.11
N TYR A 505 14.70 -5.24 -1.39
CA TYR A 505 13.73 -5.31 -2.46
C TYR A 505 14.24 -6.24 -3.55
N TYR A 506 13.44 -7.25 -3.87
CA TYR A 506 13.72 -8.21 -4.91
C TYR A 506 12.57 -8.32 -5.90
N PHE A 507 12.89 -8.65 -7.15
CA PHE A 507 11.90 -8.85 -8.19
C PHE A 507 12.36 -9.88 -9.20
N CYS A 508 11.44 -10.46 -9.96
CA CYS A 508 11.75 -11.32 -11.09
C CYS A 508 10.77 -11.06 -12.24
N ALA A 509 11.09 -11.54 -13.44
CA ALA A 509 10.12 -11.53 -14.53
C ALA A 509 8.91 -12.38 -14.15
N ALA A 510 7.69 -11.92 -14.48
CA ALA A 510 6.47 -12.62 -14.12
C ALA A 510 6.31 -13.96 -14.86
N VAL A 511 6.88 -14.04 -16.07
CA VAL A 511 6.96 -15.26 -16.87
C VAL A 511 8.42 -15.48 -17.28
N PRO A 512 8.98 -16.69 -17.11
CA PRO A 512 10.32 -16.98 -17.55
C PRO A 512 10.43 -16.93 -19.09
N PRO A 513 11.61 -16.60 -19.65
CA PRO A 513 11.84 -16.66 -21.10
C PRO A 513 11.60 -18.08 -21.64
N GLU A 514 11.04 -18.19 -22.85
CA GLU A 514 10.88 -19.49 -23.51
C GLU A 514 12.25 -20.16 -23.73
N GLY A 515 12.36 -21.45 -23.35
CA GLY A 515 13.51 -22.29 -23.68
C GLY A 515 14.53 -22.55 -22.57
N ASP A 516 14.23 -22.24 -21.31
CA ASP A 516 14.98 -22.75 -20.15
C ASP A 516 14.20 -23.90 -19.47
N PRO A 517 14.49 -25.18 -19.82
CA PRO A 517 13.78 -26.33 -19.28
C PRO A 517 14.32 -26.77 -17.90
N ALA A 518 15.24 -26.01 -17.28
CA ALA A 518 16.12 -26.52 -16.24
C ALA A 518 16.17 -25.72 -14.91
N GLY A 519 15.15 -24.92 -14.56
CA GLY A 519 15.10 -24.30 -13.23
C GLY A 519 13.74 -23.76 -12.79
N PRO A 520 13.46 -23.69 -11.46
CA PRO A 520 12.22 -23.13 -10.93
C PRO A 520 12.27 -21.60 -11.00
N GLY A 521 11.73 -21.00 -12.06
CA GLY A 521 11.44 -19.55 -12.12
C GLY A 521 12.52 -18.66 -12.75
N ALA A 522 12.11 -17.43 -13.09
CA ALA A 522 13.01 -16.38 -13.59
C ALA A 522 14.03 -15.98 -12.50
N PRO A 523 15.26 -15.55 -12.87
CA PRO A 523 16.27 -15.18 -11.89
C PRO A 523 15.77 -14.06 -10.97
N LEU A 524 16.09 -14.17 -9.68
CA LEU A 524 15.86 -13.10 -8.71
C LEU A 524 16.80 -11.93 -9.00
N LEU A 525 16.24 -10.72 -9.04
CA LEU A 525 16.95 -9.49 -9.37
C LEU A 525 16.85 -8.48 -8.22
N ALA A 526 17.91 -7.68 -8.08
CA ALA A 526 17.93 -6.46 -7.27
C ALA A 526 18.28 -5.26 -8.16
N LEU A 527 17.72 -4.10 -7.84
CA LEU A 527 18.00 -2.87 -8.58
C LEU A 527 19.23 -2.18 -7.99
N ALA A 528 20.14 -1.73 -8.84
CA ALA A 528 21.20 -0.82 -8.43
C ALA A 528 20.60 0.50 -7.89
N PRO A 529 21.23 1.13 -6.89
CA PRO A 529 20.76 2.43 -6.40
C PRO A 529 20.86 3.51 -7.49
N ALA A 530 20.15 4.63 -7.31
CA ALA A 530 20.34 5.82 -8.15
C ALA A 530 21.81 6.33 -8.07
N PRO A 531 22.35 6.99 -9.12
CA PRO A 531 21.66 7.59 -10.28
C PRO A 531 21.41 6.67 -11.49
N GLU A 532 21.71 5.38 -11.39
CA GLU A 532 21.51 4.42 -12.48
C GLU A 532 20.02 4.30 -12.86
N PRO A 533 19.60 4.61 -14.11
CA PRO A 533 18.18 4.62 -14.47
C PRO A 533 17.49 3.25 -14.33
N PHE A 534 18.13 2.18 -14.79
CA PHE A 534 17.63 0.82 -14.58
C PHE A 534 18.78 -0.15 -14.78
N LEU A 535 19.40 -0.58 -13.67
CA LEU A 535 20.44 -1.60 -13.69
C LEU A 535 20.06 -2.71 -12.73
N ALA A 536 19.36 -3.72 -13.26
CA ALA A 536 19.02 -4.93 -12.53
C ALA A 536 20.23 -5.88 -12.49
N LYS A 537 20.51 -6.45 -11.32
CA LYS A 537 21.59 -7.42 -11.11
C LYS A 537 21.00 -8.72 -10.58
N PRO A 538 21.41 -9.89 -11.11
CA PRO A 538 21.06 -11.17 -10.51
C PRO A 538 21.54 -11.26 -9.06
N VAL A 539 20.66 -11.77 -8.21
CA VAL A 539 20.97 -12.06 -6.81
C VAL A 539 21.29 -13.54 -6.71
N PRO A 540 22.48 -13.93 -6.21
CA PRO A 540 22.76 -15.32 -5.91
C PRO A 540 21.87 -15.73 -4.73
N PHE A 541 20.72 -16.33 -5.04
CA PHE A 541 19.88 -16.93 -4.02
C PHE A 541 20.57 -18.21 -3.57
N ALA A 542 21.05 -18.22 -2.32
CA ALA A 542 21.60 -19.44 -1.75
C ALA A 542 20.43 -20.42 -1.60
N GLU A 543 20.50 -21.55 -2.30
CA GLU A 543 19.72 -22.74 -1.97
C GLU A 543 20.12 -23.17 -0.56
N SER A 544 19.60 -22.52 0.46
CA SER A 544 19.69 -23.08 1.80
C SER A 544 18.80 -24.32 1.78
N PRO A 545 19.32 -25.52 2.08
CA PRO A 545 18.55 -26.76 1.99
C PRO A 545 17.33 -26.81 2.94
N GLU A 546 17.23 -25.83 3.85
CA GLU A 546 16.17 -25.70 4.85
C GLU A 546 15.31 -24.43 4.66
N ALA A 547 15.68 -23.50 3.78
CA ALA A 547 14.83 -22.35 3.47
C ALA A 547 13.76 -22.78 2.48
N GLU A 548 12.49 -22.60 2.82
CA GLU A 548 11.41 -22.68 1.83
C GLU A 548 11.77 -21.74 0.68
N VAL A 549 12.01 -22.33 -0.49
CA VAL A 549 12.22 -21.57 -1.71
C VAL A 549 10.98 -20.71 -1.91
N PRO A 550 11.11 -19.37 -2.02
CA PRO A 550 9.95 -18.52 -2.26
C PRO A 550 9.16 -19.07 -3.43
N GLU A 551 7.85 -19.22 -3.30
CA GLU A 551 7.01 -19.75 -4.39
C GLU A 551 7.20 -18.89 -5.64
N PHE A 552 7.98 -19.38 -6.62
CA PHE A 552 8.28 -18.62 -7.80
C PHE A 552 7.03 -18.49 -8.70
N PRO A 553 6.76 -17.31 -9.29
CA PRO A 553 5.51 -17.01 -10.02
C PRO A 553 5.20 -17.91 -11.23
N SER A 554 6.22 -18.58 -11.80
CA SER A 554 6.09 -19.33 -13.06
C SER A 554 5.19 -20.56 -12.96
N ALA A 555 5.08 -21.19 -11.79
CA ALA A 555 4.09 -22.25 -11.55
C ALA A 555 2.66 -21.69 -11.41
N GLY A 556 2.55 -20.41 -11.01
CA GLY A 556 1.31 -19.70 -10.75
C GLY A 556 0.51 -19.39 -12.02
N LEU A 557 1.13 -18.84 -13.07
CA LEU A 557 0.36 -18.36 -14.23
C LEU A 557 -0.56 -19.43 -14.87
N HIS A 558 -0.08 -20.68 -14.98
CA HIS A 558 -0.90 -21.79 -15.46
C HIS A 558 -2.02 -22.19 -14.49
N ARG A 559 -1.81 -22.03 -13.18
CA ARG A 559 -2.80 -22.27 -12.12
C ARG A 559 -3.89 -21.17 -12.10
N TYR A 560 -3.52 -19.92 -12.39
CA TYR A 560 -4.42 -18.76 -12.36
C TYR A 560 -5.23 -18.56 -13.65
N ALA A 561 -4.81 -19.20 -14.75
CA ALA A 561 -5.47 -19.10 -16.04
C ALA A 561 -6.65 -20.08 -16.24
N ASP A 562 -6.99 -20.92 -15.25
CA ASP A 562 -8.13 -21.87 -15.33
C ASP A 562 -8.92 -21.97 -14.02
N PRO A 563 -9.62 -20.89 -13.59
CA PRO A 563 -10.45 -20.93 -12.40
C PRO A 563 -11.59 -21.94 -12.57
N THR A 564 -11.75 -22.84 -11.61
CA THR A 564 -12.89 -23.79 -11.53
C THR A 564 -13.88 -23.35 -10.47
N LEU A 565 -15.15 -23.74 -10.59
CA LEU A 565 -16.17 -23.42 -9.59
C LEU A 565 -15.77 -23.91 -8.18
N ALA A 566 -15.09 -25.05 -8.06
CA ALA A 566 -14.67 -25.60 -6.78
C ALA A 566 -13.60 -24.75 -6.08
N ALA A 567 -12.73 -24.08 -6.84
CA ALA A 567 -11.62 -23.29 -6.32
C ALA A 567 -12.06 -21.98 -5.61
N LEU A 568 -13.32 -21.55 -5.77
CA LEU A 568 -13.89 -20.43 -5.00
C LEU A 568 -14.10 -20.77 -3.52
N GLY A 569 -14.35 -22.04 -3.20
CA GLY A 569 -14.79 -22.46 -1.87
C GLY A 569 -13.89 -22.02 -0.72
N PRO A 570 -12.56 -22.22 -0.77
CA PRO A 570 -11.65 -21.77 0.29
C PRO A 570 -11.75 -20.27 0.57
N ALA A 571 -11.86 -19.45 -0.48
CA ALA A 571 -11.99 -18.00 -0.34
C ALA A 571 -13.32 -17.61 0.34
N LEU A 572 -14.42 -18.29 0.02
CA LEU A 572 -15.72 -18.08 0.68
C LEU A 572 -15.67 -18.46 2.15
N ARG A 573 -15.08 -19.61 2.48
CA ARG A 573 -14.88 -20.03 3.88
C ARG A 573 -14.09 -18.97 4.65
N ASP A 574 -12.98 -18.52 4.09
CA ASP A 574 -12.10 -17.53 4.72
C ASP A 574 -12.84 -16.20 4.97
N ALA A 575 -13.65 -15.73 4.00
CA ALA A 575 -14.46 -14.52 4.13
C ALA A 575 -15.47 -14.60 5.30
N VAL A 576 -16.02 -15.80 5.55
CA VAL A 576 -17.01 -16.04 6.61
C VAL A 576 -16.35 -16.23 7.97
N VAL A 577 -15.41 -17.18 8.08
CA VAL A 577 -14.86 -17.64 9.38
C VAL A 577 -14.28 -16.49 10.20
N GLY A 578 -13.67 -15.48 9.56
CA GLY A 578 -13.08 -14.34 10.25
C GLY A 578 -14.07 -13.37 10.93
N VAL A 579 -15.37 -13.47 10.64
CA VAL A 579 -16.39 -12.57 11.21
C VAL A 579 -17.56 -13.31 11.86
N ILE A 580 -17.51 -14.63 11.99
CA ILE A 580 -18.63 -15.42 12.53
C ILE A 580 -19.09 -14.91 13.91
N GLU A 581 -18.16 -14.51 14.78
CA GLU A 581 -18.48 -14.00 16.12
C GLU A 581 -19.20 -12.64 16.10
N GLN A 582 -19.14 -11.94 14.97
CA GLN A 582 -19.83 -10.66 14.75
C GLN A 582 -21.22 -10.86 14.11
N LEU A 583 -21.56 -12.09 13.67
CA LEU A 583 -22.83 -12.40 13.04
C LEU A 583 -23.93 -12.72 14.08
N PRO A 584 -25.22 -12.59 13.72
CA PRO A 584 -26.32 -12.91 14.61
C PRO A 584 -26.34 -14.38 15.09
N ASP A 585 -26.78 -14.60 16.33
CA ASP A 585 -26.92 -15.92 16.96
C ASP A 585 -27.88 -16.89 16.24
N SER A 586 -28.67 -16.42 15.27
CA SER A 586 -29.58 -17.25 14.48
C SER A 586 -28.87 -18.35 13.68
N ARG A 587 -27.54 -18.25 13.51
CA ARG A 587 -26.70 -19.19 12.74
C ARG A 587 -27.14 -19.38 11.30
N THR A 588 -27.96 -18.48 10.80
CA THR A 588 -28.51 -18.49 9.44
C THR A 588 -28.77 -17.05 9.00
N LEU A 589 -28.26 -16.70 7.83
CA LEU A 589 -28.52 -15.44 7.13
C LEU A 589 -29.06 -15.75 5.74
N VAL A 590 -30.11 -15.07 5.33
CA VAL A 590 -30.72 -15.25 4.01
C VAL A 590 -31.08 -13.89 3.44
N ASP A 591 -30.60 -13.62 2.23
CA ASP A 591 -31.04 -12.48 1.43
C ASP A 591 -31.58 -13.00 0.09
N PRO A 592 -32.92 -13.13 -0.05
CA PRO A 592 -33.54 -13.59 -1.29
C PRO A 592 -33.32 -12.65 -2.48
N ALA A 593 -33.10 -11.35 -2.25
CA ALA A 593 -32.87 -10.39 -3.32
C ALA A 593 -31.47 -10.58 -3.94
N LEU A 594 -30.49 -10.98 -3.13
CA LEU A 594 -29.18 -11.40 -3.59
C LEU A 594 -29.16 -12.88 -4.04
N GLY A 595 -30.15 -13.67 -3.60
CA GLY A 595 -30.17 -15.11 -3.82
C GLY A 595 -29.03 -15.81 -3.06
N VAL A 596 -28.74 -15.36 -1.84
CA VAL A 596 -27.66 -15.92 -1.00
C VAL A 596 -28.23 -16.42 0.32
N ALA A 597 -27.83 -17.63 0.73
CA ALA A 597 -28.13 -18.17 2.04
C ALA A 597 -26.86 -18.72 2.69
N LEU A 598 -26.55 -18.26 3.90
CA LEU A 598 -25.41 -18.70 4.71
C LEU A 598 -25.93 -19.41 5.97
N ARG A 599 -25.33 -20.54 6.31
CA ARG A 599 -25.59 -21.31 7.54
C ARG A 599 -24.28 -21.79 8.13
N TRP A 600 -24.15 -21.83 9.44
CA TRP A 600 -22.92 -22.28 10.11
C TRP A 600 -23.20 -23.05 11.41
N SER A 601 -22.22 -23.83 11.84
CA SER A 601 -22.27 -24.59 13.08
C SER A 601 -21.92 -23.74 14.31
N GLU A 602 -22.17 -24.30 15.49
CA GLU A 602 -21.65 -23.76 16.75
C GLU A 602 -20.11 -23.68 16.71
N GLY A 603 -19.54 -22.52 17.03
CA GLY A 603 -18.10 -22.29 16.96
C GLY A 603 -17.57 -21.99 15.54
N GLY A 604 -18.41 -22.02 14.51
CA GLY A 604 -18.09 -21.49 13.19
C GLY A 604 -17.09 -22.29 12.35
N THR A 605 -16.67 -23.46 12.81
CA THR A 605 -15.71 -24.32 12.11
C THR A 605 -16.28 -24.98 10.86
N ASP A 606 -17.61 -25.18 10.83
CA ASP A 606 -18.33 -25.78 9.71
C ASP A 606 -19.44 -24.84 9.22
N GLY A 607 -19.77 -24.91 7.94
CA GLY A 607 -20.82 -24.09 7.38
C GLY A 607 -21.07 -24.32 5.90
N ARG A 608 -22.05 -23.59 5.39
CA ARG A 608 -22.50 -23.68 4.00
C ARG A 608 -23.03 -22.34 3.52
N VAL A 609 -22.61 -21.96 2.31
CA VAL A 609 -23.22 -20.85 1.56
C VAL A 609 -23.83 -21.37 0.27
N ASP A 610 -25.07 -20.99 -0.02
CA ASP A 610 -25.80 -21.30 -1.24
C ASP A 610 -26.03 -20.03 -2.07
N PHE A 611 -25.83 -20.13 -3.38
CA PHE A 611 -26.06 -19.07 -4.37
C PHE A 611 -27.09 -19.50 -5.40
N ASP A 612 -28.11 -18.67 -5.60
CA ASP A 612 -29.05 -18.82 -6.69
C ASP A 612 -28.47 -18.19 -7.97
N TRP A 613 -28.48 -18.98 -9.06
CA TRP A 613 -28.09 -18.56 -10.39
C TRP A 613 -29.26 -18.76 -11.37
N PRO A 614 -30.23 -17.82 -11.40
CA PRO A 614 -31.46 -17.96 -12.18
C PRO A 614 -31.22 -18.16 -13.68
N ARG A 615 -30.26 -17.42 -14.26
CA ARG A 615 -29.89 -17.56 -15.69
C ARG A 615 -29.41 -18.97 -16.06
N ALA A 616 -28.83 -19.70 -15.11
CA ALA A 616 -28.42 -21.10 -15.30
C ALA A 616 -29.48 -22.11 -14.83
N GLY A 617 -30.54 -21.67 -14.15
CA GLY A 617 -31.54 -22.54 -13.52
C GLY A 617 -30.96 -23.42 -12.41
N ARG A 618 -29.92 -22.93 -11.70
CA ARG A 618 -29.18 -23.70 -10.69
C ARG A 618 -29.07 -22.97 -9.35
N ARG A 619 -28.95 -23.76 -8.29
CA ARG A 619 -28.40 -23.36 -7.00
C ARG A 619 -27.04 -24.02 -6.81
N ILE A 620 -26.02 -23.23 -6.46
CA ILE A 620 -24.67 -23.71 -6.18
C ILE A 620 -24.39 -23.55 -4.69
N GLY A 621 -24.12 -24.66 -4.00
CA GLY A 621 -23.79 -24.68 -2.58
C GLY A 621 -22.32 -24.99 -2.34
N TYR A 622 -21.69 -24.26 -1.43
CA TYR A 622 -20.33 -24.50 -0.95
C TYR A 622 -20.40 -24.84 0.53
N GLU A 623 -20.00 -26.07 0.88
CA GLU A 623 -20.02 -26.58 2.25
C GLU A 623 -18.59 -26.84 2.70
N TRP A 624 -18.21 -26.31 3.87
CA TRP A 624 -16.95 -26.62 4.54
C TRP A 624 -17.25 -27.35 5.84
N ALA A 625 -16.51 -28.44 6.08
CA ALA A 625 -16.56 -29.18 7.32
C ALA A 625 -15.16 -29.67 7.67
N GLY A 626 -14.60 -29.19 8.77
CA GLY A 626 -13.18 -29.35 9.09
C GLY A 626 -12.27 -28.93 7.93
N GLY A 627 -11.37 -29.83 7.50
CA GLY A 627 -10.46 -29.59 6.37
C GLY A 627 -11.05 -29.88 4.98
N THR A 628 -12.33 -30.27 4.87
CA THR A 628 -12.94 -30.68 3.60
C THR A 628 -13.88 -29.61 3.06
N LEU A 629 -13.81 -29.35 1.75
CA LEU A 629 -14.74 -28.49 1.03
C LEU A 629 -15.52 -29.28 -0.03
N ARG A 630 -16.84 -29.13 -0.06
CA ARG A 630 -17.76 -29.79 -1.00
C ARG A 630 -18.55 -28.76 -1.79
N ILE A 631 -18.73 -29.01 -3.07
CA ILE A 631 -19.61 -28.24 -3.94
C ILE A 631 -20.88 -29.04 -4.27
N HIS A 632 -22.03 -28.40 -4.15
CA HIS A 632 -23.35 -28.96 -4.41
C HIS A 632 -23.99 -28.22 -5.58
N LEU A 633 -24.60 -28.96 -6.51
CA LEU A 633 -25.32 -28.40 -7.65
C LEU A 633 -26.76 -28.89 -7.63
N ALA A 634 -27.70 -28.00 -7.35
CA ALA A 634 -29.13 -28.28 -7.37
C ALA A 634 -29.82 -27.55 -8.53
N LYS A 635 -30.99 -28.04 -8.95
CA LYS A 635 -31.89 -27.24 -9.80
C LYS A 635 -32.49 -26.11 -8.95
N LEU A 636 -32.67 -24.95 -9.55
CA LEU A 636 -33.46 -23.89 -8.93
C LEU A 636 -34.94 -24.26 -9.07
N ASP A 637 -35.67 -24.36 -7.97
CA ASP A 637 -37.11 -24.58 -8.03
C ASP A 637 -37.76 -23.39 -8.75
N THR A 638 -38.56 -23.67 -9.77
CA THR A 638 -39.26 -22.61 -10.49
C THR A 638 -40.45 -22.20 -9.62
N PRO A 639 -40.68 -20.90 -9.34
CA PRO A 639 -41.90 -20.49 -8.65
C PRO A 639 -43.10 -20.86 -9.53
N GLY A 640 -43.78 -21.97 -9.24
CA GLY A 640 -44.90 -22.47 -10.04
C GLY A 640 -45.21 -23.97 -9.96
N GLU A 641 -44.32 -24.82 -9.44
CA GLU A 641 -44.61 -26.26 -9.25
C GLU A 641 -44.71 -26.63 -7.77
N ALA A 642 -45.64 -25.97 -7.06
CA ALA A 642 -46.24 -26.57 -5.87
C ALA A 642 -47.60 -27.15 -6.31
N SER A 643 -47.60 -28.46 -6.55
CA SER A 643 -48.83 -29.25 -6.76
C SER A 643 -49.72 -29.24 -5.53
#